data_AF-K6TTX7-F1
#
_entry.id   AF-K6TTX7-F1
#
_cell.length_a   1.000
_cell.length_b   1.000
_cell.length_c   1.000
_cell.angle_alpha   90.00
_cell.angle_beta   90.00
_cell.angle_gamma   90.00
#
_symmetry.space_group_name_H-M   'P 1'
#
loop_
_entity.id
_entity.type
_entity.pdbx_description
1 polymer ?
#
loop_
_entity_poly.entity_id
_entity_poly.type
_entity_poly.pdbx_seq_one_letter_code
_entity_poly.pdbx_strand_id
1 'polypeptide(L)'
;MEKKFGQKSKRILYKGMSILLTFSMVTGSVILSPIWGIQVANAEEAQTSEALVTKGAEAQVTQTTGAQVTLEAQANTISSMNYFSANDGPIISKSGVNDASYGFVMPVFNNGASTWADVSSDLQVSVKVNGNWINIDNVSSFVYNSNWGNWSDGGFNGYWFKVSQTTEIRLSSKSNSNVFLDYTLEFTKLSESVITSMKATQGPNITAGVTGGAGFTYPTFNNDSSIKYEQVAKDLKLYIWSDEKSQWVDVDNNAASGWIYDKNFGQFTDGGGGFWFTVSKTTKVRLASKSSSDVYLDYVINYEEPVRSTWKVSADTTTYTAGDTGAIGIPLPKIDGSYPRSSDLNGFVYEIKVNDNWVELGDSSASGFSYQGNGYNKLSDKNQWGYWVDSIYGLWFQPIQKDMQLRIGYPKDGVKGDPVEDNYVYYNFIGNPNAPRPDVSDLGNINLGTTDNAKIDGWNLVWDDEFSGSSLDTSKWGYNTGYYMNSDPSSWGWGNNEQEYYTDKEKNVSVKDGNLNLTAYDEPTTFPQIDPNRVAEYSSGKITTKDKFTFKYGRIDFRAKLPAGTGLWPALWLLPNDDTYGSWAASGEIDVMEARGRLPGATSGTIHFGGAWPANTHLGSDYSFSDGQRIDTDYHVYSAVWEDDNIKWYVDGKCFFKATKDQWYSLGAKGNDKAPFDQNFYIIMNLAVGGWFDGGLTPNAGEIPATMKVDYVRVYKADGDVQAPTTPETYVDVAAGKIPTCSGTENDVFSINNLTDGNTDTRWSSNFADDAWFVVDLGDTYKINELDFNWEASYGKQYEILVSEDGVNYTSAYKQTNGSGGMEKISFDAKNARYVKFQGIERALPYGYSLWDMKVMGTK
;
A
#
# COMPACT_ATOMS: atom_id res chain seq x y z
N MET A 1 57.17 27.67 -2.02
CA MET A 1 57.03 28.22 -0.66
C MET A 1 56.11 27.29 0.09
N GLU A 2 56.67 26.26 0.74
CA GLU A 2 56.93 26.19 2.21
C GLU A 2 55.61 26.10 3.01
N LYS A 3 55.30 25.04 3.77
CA LYS A 3 56.12 24.37 4.79
C LYS A 3 55.85 22.86 4.91
N LYS A 4 56.93 22.14 5.22
CA LYS A 4 57.05 20.75 5.70
C LYS A 4 56.74 20.64 7.21
N PHE A 5 56.31 19.46 7.65
CA PHE A 5 56.79 18.65 8.80
C PHE A 5 55.99 17.32 8.75
N GLY A 6 56.49 16.08 8.86
CA GLY A 6 57.81 15.54 9.14
C GLY A 6 57.77 14.52 10.30
N GLN A 7 58.04 13.23 10.00
CA GLN A 7 58.58 12.11 10.84
C GLN A 7 57.70 10.84 10.87
N LYS A 8 58.13 9.73 10.23
CA LYS A 8 59.11 8.68 10.67
C LYS A 8 58.61 7.83 11.83
N SER A 9 58.10 6.61 11.59
CA SER A 9 58.82 5.33 11.40
C SER A 9 58.83 4.46 12.67
N LYS A 10 58.39 3.21 12.57
CA LYS A 10 59.09 2.02 13.11
C LYS A 10 58.49 0.73 12.55
N ARG A 11 59.26 0.06 11.68
CA ARG A 11 59.17 -1.37 11.40
C ARG A 11 59.69 -2.13 12.63
N ILE A 12 59.01 -3.20 13.02
CA ILE A 12 59.65 -4.36 13.67
C ILE A 12 59.26 -5.59 12.85
N LEU A 13 60.30 -6.28 12.41
CA LEU A 13 60.31 -7.53 11.65
C LEU A 13 60.88 -8.58 12.60
N TYR A 14 60.22 -9.72 12.78
CA TYR A 14 60.90 -10.98 13.11
C TYR A 14 60.17 -12.16 12.46
N LYS A 15 60.90 -12.83 11.56
CA LYS A 15 60.77 -14.23 11.14
C LYS A 15 60.92 -15.11 12.40
N GLY A 16 60.39 -16.32 12.56
CA GLY A 16 59.76 -17.33 11.72
C GLY A 16 60.12 -18.69 12.33
N MET A 17 59.28 -19.72 12.23
CA MET A 17 59.66 -21.14 12.08
C MET A 17 58.45 -22.07 12.14
N SER A 18 58.41 -22.98 11.18
CA SER A 18 57.48 -24.10 11.03
C SER A 18 57.80 -25.25 11.99
N ILE A 19 56.77 -25.95 12.48
CA ILE A 19 56.82 -27.38 12.80
C ILE A 19 55.53 -28.04 12.32
N LEU A 20 55.71 -29.11 11.55
CA LEU A 20 54.72 -30.07 11.05
C LEU A 20 54.48 -31.14 12.13
N LEU A 21 53.23 -31.53 12.38
CA LEU A 21 52.86 -32.88 12.84
C LEU A 21 51.36 -33.13 12.61
N THR A 22 51.07 -34.30 12.04
CA THR A 22 49.80 -34.79 11.49
C THR A 22 49.04 -35.75 12.42
N PHE A 23 47.73 -35.92 12.13
CA PHE A 23 46.71 -36.88 12.63
C PHE A 23 46.12 -36.60 14.03
N SER A 24 44.82 -36.72 14.32
CA SER A 24 43.75 -37.57 13.77
C SER A 24 42.34 -36.94 13.93
N MET A 25 41.41 -37.38 13.09
CA MET A 25 39.97 -37.10 13.06
C MET A 25 39.25 -37.35 14.39
N VAL A 26 38.31 -36.46 14.74
CA VAL A 26 36.99 -36.81 15.32
C VAL A 26 35.95 -35.89 14.68
N THR A 27 34.98 -36.52 14.02
CA THR A 27 33.80 -35.96 13.39
C THR A 27 32.84 -35.35 14.42
N GLY A 28 32.35 -34.15 14.13
CA GLY A 28 31.30 -33.47 14.91
C GLY A 28 30.66 -32.37 14.08
N SER A 29 30.11 -32.72 12.91
CA SER A 29 29.32 -31.81 12.10
C SER A 29 28.00 -31.52 12.81
N VAL A 30 27.85 -30.31 13.34
CA VAL A 30 26.54 -29.73 13.68
C VAL A 30 25.92 -29.27 12.37
N ILE A 31 24.93 -30.04 11.90
CA ILE A 31 24.09 -29.71 10.75
C ILE A 31 23.16 -28.58 11.20
N LEU A 32 23.45 -27.35 10.77
CA LEU A 32 22.46 -26.28 10.70
C LEU A 32 21.61 -26.57 9.44
N SER A 33 20.32 -26.84 9.67
CA SER A 33 19.36 -27.09 8.60
C SER A 33 18.99 -25.77 7.92
N PRO A 34 19.10 -25.65 6.58
CA PRO A 34 18.42 -24.61 5.83
C PRO A 34 16.96 -25.04 5.64
N ILE A 35 16.03 -24.20 6.07
CA ILE A 35 14.59 -24.42 5.93
C ILE A 35 14.17 -23.96 4.52
N TRP A 36 13.74 -24.95 3.73
CA TRP A 36 13.06 -24.96 2.41
C TRP A 36 13.77 -24.41 1.16
N GLY A 37 14.37 -25.36 0.42
CA GLY A 37 14.38 -25.35 -1.05
C GLY A 37 13.37 -26.39 -1.56
N ILE A 38 12.55 -25.98 -2.53
CA ILE A 38 11.55 -26.80 -3.22
C ILE A 38 12.23 -27.99 -3.90
N GLN A 39 11.85 -29.21 -3.49
CA GLN A 39 12.34 -30.44 -4.12
C GLN A 39 11.35 -30.89 -5.19
N VAL A 40 11.71 -30.64 -6.46
CA VAL A 40 11.08 -31.21 -7.64
C VAL A 40 11.34 -32.72 -7.63
N ALA A 41 10.28 -33.52 -7.67
CA ALA A 41 10.37 -34.97 -7.79
C ALA A 41 10.84 -35.34 -9.21
N ASN A 42 12.11 -35.74 -9.34
CA ASN A 42 12.60 -36.47 -10.50
C ASN A 42 12.12 -37.93 -10.40
N ALA A 43 11.26 -38.35 -11.33
CA ALA A 43 10.98 -39.74 -11.59
C ALA A 43 11.83 -40.19 -12.80
N GLU A 44 12.83 -41.02 -12.56
CA GLU A 44 13.47 -41.84 -13.59
C GLU A 44 13.34 -43.33 -13.22
N GLU A 45 13.29 -44.13 -14.28
CA GLU A 45 13.35 -45.60 -14.35
C GLU A 45 12.07 -46.41 -14.10
N ALA A 46 11.37 -46.70 -15.20
CA ALA A 46 10.75 -48.01 -15.41
C ALA A 46 11.18 -48.54 -16.79
N GLN A 47 12.08 -49.53 -16.80
CA GLN A 47 12.32 -50.41 -17.94
C GLN A 47 11.90 -51.85 -17.61
N THR A 48 11.40 -52.51 -18.66
CA THR A 48 11.15 -53.95 -18.86
C THR A 48 9.81 -54.53 -18.41
N SER A 49 8.95 -54.82 -19.39
CA SER A 49 8.67 -56.21 -19.79
C SER A 49 7.95 -56.26 -21.15
N GLU A 50 8.42 -57.19 -21.99
CA GLU A 50 7.94 -57.44 -23.35
C GLU A 50 6.66 -58.31 -23.39
N ALA A 51 6.01 -58.21 -24.55
CA ALA A 51 5.26 -59.24 -25.27
C ALA A 51 3.84 -59.62 -24.78
N LEU A 52 2.85 -59.22 -25.58
CA LEU A 52 1.97 -60.17 -26.27
C LEU A 52 1.33 -59.52 -27.51
N VAL A 53 1.67 -60.10 -28.67
CA VAL A 53 1.16 -59.78 -30.01
C VAL A 53 -0.08 -60.65 -30.28
N THR A 54 -1.19 -60.10 -30.79
CA THR A 54 -1.81 -60.45 -32.10
C THR A 54 -3.24 -59.91 -32.30
N LYS A 55 -3.48 -59.48 -33.56
CA LYS A 55 -4.76 -59.41 -34.34
C LYS A 55 -5.79 -58.37 -33.88
N GLY A 56 -6.27 -57.43 -34.69
CA GLY A 56 -6.32 -57.30 -36.15
C GLY A 56 -7.79 -57.25 -36.60
N ALA A 57 -8.27 -56.10 -37.08
CA ALA A 57 -9.33 -55.97 -38.09
C ALA A 57 -9.60 -54.47 -38.41
N GLU A 58 -9.59 -54.18 -39.71
CA GLU A 58 -9.97 -52.93 -40.36
C GLU A 58 -11.48 -52.67 -40.28
N ALA A 59 -11.90 -51.40 -40.28
CA ALA A 59 -13.11 -50.90 -40.96
C ALA A 59 -13.07 -49.36 -40.91
N GLN A 60 -12.71 -48.70 -42.01
CA GLN A 60 -13.64 -48.13 -43.00
C GLN A 60 -14.52 -47.00 -42.43
N VAL A 61 -14.12 -45.79 -42.80
CA VAL A 61 -14.88 -44.55 -42.73
C VAL A 61 -16.17 -44.70 -43.55
N THR A 62 -17.32 -44.53 -42.90
CA THR A 62 -18.55 -44.13 -43.60
C THR A 62 -19.31 -43.15 -42.72
N GLN A 63 -19.56 -41.96 -43.28
CA GLN A 63 -20.37 -40.90 -42.70
C GLN A 63 -21.78 -41.41 -42.39
N THR A 64 -22.25 -41.16 -41.17
CA THR A 64 -23.67 -41.02 -40.87
C THR A 64 -23.87 -39.73 -40.10
N THR A 65 -24.55 -38.80 -40.76
CA THR A 65 -25.18 -37.61 -40.20
C THR A 65 -26.06 -37.96 -39.01
N GLY A 66 -25.85 -37.31 -37.87
CA GLY A 66 -26.74 -37.44 -36.71
C GLY A 66 -26.25 -36.63 -35.52
N ALA A 67 -26.90 -35.47 -35.31
CA ALA A 67 -26.97 -34.68 -34.09
C ALA A 67 -25.67 -34.39 -33.32
N GLN A 68 -25.22 -33.12 -33.42
CA GLN A 68 -24.58 -32.44 -32.30
C GLN A 68 -25.49 -32.59 -31.07
N VAL A 69 -25.10 -33.48 -30.16
CA VAL A 69 -25.47 -33.37 -28.75
C VAL A 69 -24.25 -32.74 -28.08
N THR A 70 -24.44 -31.49 -27.68
CA THR A 70 -23.54 -30.65 -26.92
C THR A 70 -23.02 -31.39 -25.69
N LEU A 71 -21.71 -31.63 -25.61
CA LEU A 71 -21.01 -32.08 -24.40
C LEU A 71 -20.36 -30.87 -23.69
N GLU A 72 -21.15 -29.81 -23.44
CA GLU A 72 -20.68 -28.60 -22.74
C GLU A 72 -21.50 -28.28 -21.47
N ALA A 73 -22.31 -29.21 -20.95
CA ALA A 73 -23.22 -28.93 -19.84
C ALA A 73 -22.88 -29.61 -18.50
N GLN A 74 -21.71 -30.23 -18.31
CA GLN A 74 -21.35 -30.92 -17.06
C GLN A 74 -20.28 -30.22 -16.19
N ALA A 75 -19.60 -29.18 -16.67
CA ALA A 75 -18.45 -28.60 -15.95
C ALA A 75 -18.83 -27.76 -14.72
N ASN A 76 -20.07 -27.26 -14.62
CA ASN A 76 -20.42 -26.24 -13.62
C ASN A 76 -21.19 -26.75 -12.39
N THR A 77 -21.48 -28.05 -12.32
CA THR A 77 -22.31 -28.63 -11.24
C THR A 77 -21.54 -29.62 -10.38
N ILE A 78 -21.76 -29.57 -9.07
CA ILE A 78 -21.10 -30.46 -8.12
C ILE A 78 -21.92 -31.74 -7.93
N SER A 79 -21.36 -32.85 -8.40
CA SER A 79 -21.90 -34.21 -8.29
C SER A 79 -21.32 -35.01 -7.13
N SER A 80 -20.10 -34.67 -6.67
CA SER A 80 -19.49 -35.23 -5.46
C SER A 80 -18.53 -34.24 -4.80
N MET A 81 -18.35 -34.38 -3.48
CA MET A 81 -17.34 -33.68 -2.69
C MET A 81 -16.66 -34.66 -1.74
N ASN A 82 -15.33 -34.57 -1.60
CA ASN A 82 -14.56 -35.26 -0.57
C ASN A 82 -13.58 -34.28 0.09
N TYR A 83 -13.26 -34.48 1.38
CA TYR A 83 -12.21 -33.68 2.03
C TYR A 83 -10.89 -33.82 1.27
N PHE A 84 -10.14 -32.72 1.16
CA PHE A 84 -8.85 -32.72 0.48
C PHE A 84 -7.85 -33.67 1.14
N SER A 85 -7.77 -33.61 2.47
CA SER A 85 -6.99 -34.52 3.31
C SER A 85 -7.65 -34.70 4.68
N ALA A 86 -7.12 -35.62 5.49
CA ALA A 86 -7.55 -35.80 6.88
C ALA A 86 -7.22 -34.59 7.78
N ASN A 87 -6.29 -33.72 7.38
CA ASN A 87 -5.97 -32.49 8.11
C ASN A 87 -6.95 -31.36 7.79
N ASP A 88 -7.66 -31.46 6.67
CA ASP A 88 -8.60 -30.44 6.18
C ASP A 88 -10.03 -30.69 6.65
N GLY A 89 -10.32 -31.84 7.25
CA GLY A 89 -11.64 -32.17 7.80
C GLY A 89 -11.77 -33.67 8.10
N PRO A 90 -12.89 -34.11 8.72
CA PRO A 90 -14.07 -33.33 9.10
C PRO A 90 -13.92 -32.48 10.36
N ILE A 91 -12.90 -32.73 11.19
CA ILE A 91 -12.70 -32.00 12.46
C ILE A 91 -11.32 -31.35 12.42
N ILE A 92 -11.28 -30.05 12.69
CA ILE A 92 -10.05 -29.27 12.79
C ILE A 92 -10.03 -28.66 14.18
N SER A 93 -9.07 -29.08 15.01
CA SER A 93 -9.00 -28.66 16.42
C SER A 93 -7.90 -27.62 16.63
N LYS A 94 -8.25 -26.49 17.24
CA LYS A 94 -7.29 -25.47 17.69
C LYS A 94 -7.65 -24.95 19.08
N SER A 95 -6.70 -24.26 19.68
CA SER A 95 -6.88 -23.63 20.99
C SER A 95 -6.44 -22.17 20.95
N GLY A 96 -7.03 -21.34 21.81
CA GLY A 96 -6.74 -19.91 21.91
C GLY A 96 -7.45 -19.27 23.10
N VAL A 97 -7.07 -18.05 23.48
CA VAL A 97 -7.65 -17.36 24.66
C VAL A 97 -9.04 -16.80 24.36
N ASN A 98 -9.17 -16.06 23.24
CA ASN A 98 -10.43 -15.43 22.83
C ASN A 98 -11.02 -16.10 21.59
N ASP A 99 -10.17 -16.46 20.63
CA ASP A 99 -10.52 -17.04 19.35
C ASP A 99 -9.35 -17.86 18.79
N ALA A 100 -9.60 -18.57 17.69
CA ALA A 100 -8.56 -19.22 16.89
C ALA A 100 -8.89 -19.11 15.39
N SER A 101 -7.85 -19.01 14.57
CA SER A 101 -7.96 -19.01 13.10
C SER A 101 -7.78 -20.43 12.56
N TYR A 102 -8.76 -20.91 11.80
CA TYR A 102 -8.81 -22.19 11.10
C TYR A 102 -8.68 -21.96 9.61
N GLY A 103 -8.08 -22.92 8.90
CA GLY A 103 -8.02 -22.91 7.44
C GLY A 103 -7.95 -24.33 6.93
N PHE A 104 -8.55 -24.58 5.77
CA PHE A 104 -8.52 -25.87 5.10
C PHE A 104 -8.59 -25.69 3.58
N VAL A 105 -7.97 -26.62 2.85
CA VAL A 105 -7.97 -26.67 1.38
C VAL A 105 -9.38 -27.04 0.87
N MET A 106 -9.74 -26.49 -0.28
CA MET A 106 -11.01 -26.78 -0.95
C MET A 106 -11.22 -28.29 -1.14
N PRO A 107 -12.48 -28.78 -1.05
CA PRO A 107 -12.81 -30.17 -1.35
C PRO A 107 -12.31 -30.65 -2.71
N VAL A 108 -12.10 -31.95 -2.82
CA VAL A 108 -11.99 -32.62 -4.12
C VAL A 108 -13.39 -32.72 -4.73
N PHE A 109 -13.65 -31.92 -5.76
CA PHE A 109 -14.93 -31.89 -6.46
C PHE A 109 -14.98 -32.94 -7.58
N ASN A 110 -16.14 -33.57 -7.77
CA ASN A 110 -16.41 -34.46 -8.90
C ASN A 110 -15.34 -35.56 -9.06
N ASN A 111 -14.87 -36.11 -7.95
CA ASN A 111 -13.79 -37.11 -7.88
C ASN A 111 -12.46 -36.66 -8.50
N GLY A 112 -12.18 -35.34 -8.44
CA GLY A 112 -10.96 -34.73 -8.96
C GLY A 112 -11.07 -34.27 -10.42
N ALA A 113 -12.25 -34.40 -11.03
CA ALA A 113 -12.48 -34.00 -12.42
C ALA A 113 -12.76 -32.49 -12.60
N SER A 114 -12.98 -31.76 -11.50
CA SER A 114 -13.32 -30.33 -11.55
C SER A 114 -12.47 -29.53 -10.58
N THR A 115 -12.03 -28.36 -11.03
CA THR A 115 -11.36 -27.34 -10.21
C THR A 115 -12.39 -26.53 -9.44
N TRP A 116 -11.94 -25.75 -8.45
CA TRP A 116 -12.80 -24.78 -7.77
C TRP A 116 -13.43 -23.77 -8.74
N ALA A 117 -12.67 -23.29 -9.74
CA ALA A 117 -13.17 -22.32 -10.71
C ALA A 117 -14.38 -22.86 -11.48
N ASP A 118 -14.32 -24.14 -11.88
CA ASP A 118 -15.39 -24.81 -12.61
C ASP A 118 -16.70 -24.83 -11.81
N VAL A 119 -16.63 -25.09 -10.51
CA VAL A 119 -17.83 -25.34 -9.67
C VAL A 119 -18.20 -24.22 -8.70
N SER A 120 -17.43 -23.13 -8.67
CA SER A 120 -17.58 -22.01 -7.72
C SER A 120 -19.00 -21.44 -7.69
N SER A 121 -19.65 -21.35 -8.85
CA SER A 121 -21.02 -20.87 -8.98
C SER A 121 -22.06 -21.76 -8.29
N ASP A 122 -21.79 -23.07 -8.16
CA ASP A 122 -22.66 -24.08 -7.55
C ASP A 122 -22.32 -24.36 -6.08
N LEU A 123 -21.24 -23.81 -5.54
CA LEU A 123 -20.84 -24.00 -4.15
C LEU A 123 -21.52 -23.00 -3.20
N GLN A 124 -22.02 -23.48 -2.06
CA GLN A 124 -22.57 -22.68 -0.96
C GLN A 124 -21.90 -23.05 0.36
N VAL A 125 -21.58 -22.04 1.17
CA VAL A 125 -21.11 -22.19 2.56
C VAL A 125 -22.27 -21.90 3.52
N SER A 126 -22.46 -22.75 4.52
CA SER A 126 -23.46 -22.56 5.57
C SER A 126 -22.82 -22.77 6.95
N VAL A 127 -23.33 -22.08 7.96
CA VAL A 127 -22.95 -22.28 9.36
C VAL A 127 -24.15 -22.75 10.16
N LYS A 128 -23.91 -23.62 11.13
CA LYS A 128 -24.98 -24.14 11.98
C LYS A 128 -25.30 -23.19 13.12
N VAL A 129 -26.52 -22.68 13.16
CA VAL A 129 -27.02 -21.77 14.19
C VAL A 129 -28.28 -22.37 14.80
N ASN A 130 -28.29 -22.57 16.12
CA ASN A 130 -29.41 -23.19 16.85
C ASN A 130 -29.88 -24.52 16.24
N GLY A 131 -28.93 -25.33 15.74
CA GLY A 131 -29.19 -26.63 15.12
C GLY A 131 -29.56 -26.60 13.63
N ASN A 132 -29.74 -25.43 13.03
CA ASN A 132 -30.11 -25.28 11.62
C ASN A 132 -28.94 -24.77 10.78
N TRP A 133 -28.80 -25.27 9.56
CA TRP A 133 -27.86 -24.73 8.58
C TRP A 133 -28.41 -23.45 7.98
N ILE A 134 -27.68 -22.35 8.14
CA ILE A 134 -28.00 -21.05 7.58
C ILE A 134 -26.89 -20.69 6.60
N ASN A 135 -27.25 -20.20 5.41
CA ASN A 135 -26.26 -19.63 4.50
C ASN A 135 -25.44 -18.60 5.27
N ILE A 136 -24.11 -18.74 5.23
CA ILE A 136 -23.20 -17.95 6.05
C ILE A 136 -23.34 -16.44 5.79
N ASP A 137 -23.70 -16.05 4.56
CA ASP A 137 -23.95 -14.65 4.18
C ASP A 137 -25.13 -14.01 4.94
N ASN A 138 -26.02 -14.83 5.50
CA ASN A 138 -27.18 -14.39 6.28
C ASN A 138 -26.93 -14.43 7.80
N VAL A 139 -25.70 -14.73 8.24
CA VAL A 139 -25.35 -14.81 9.67
C VAL A 139 -24.47 -13.63 10.03
N SER A 140 -25.04 -12.63 10.72
CA SER A 140 -24.36 -11.35 11.01
C SER A 140 -23.05 -11.46 11.79
N SER A 141 -22.81 -12.56 12.50
CA SER A 141 -21.55 -12.83 13.18
C SER A 141 -20.44 -13.32 12.26
N PHE A 142 -20.73 -13.68 11.00
CA PHE A 142 -19.76 -14.08 9.99
C PHE A 142 -19.71 -13.04 8.87
N VAL A 143 -18.57 -12.36 8.76
CA VAL A 143 -18.35 -11.29 7.79
C VAL A 143 -17.18 -11.71 6.89
N TYR A 144 -17.46 -11.80 5.59
CA TYR A 144 -16.47 -12.21 4.58
C TYR A 144 -15.26 -11.25 4.59
N ASN A 145 -14.06 -11.78 4.45
CA ASN A 145 -12.76 -11.11 4.60
C ASN A 145 -12.50 -10.46 5.98
N SER A 146 -13.35 -10.69 6.99
CA SER A 146 -13.13 -10.24 8.37
C SER A 146 -12.83 -11.40 9.30
N ASN A 147 -13.72 -12.39 9.34
CA ASN A 147 -13.57 -13.58 10.16
C ASN A 147 -13.88 -14.89 9.42
N TRP A 148 -14.11 -14.81 8.12
CA TRP A 148 -14.02 -15.95 7.23
C TRP A 148 -13.78 -15.46 5.80
N GLY A 149 -13.28 -16.33 4.92
CA GLY A 149 -13.06 -15.99 3.52
C GLY A 149 -12.42 -17.13 2.75
N ASN A 150 -12.14 -16.92 1.48
CA ASN A 150 -11.29 -17.83 0.70
C ASN A 150 -9.82 -17.37 0.72
N TRP A 151 -8.92 -18.28 0.37
CA TRP A 151 -7.52 -17.98 0.14
C TRP A 151 -7.00 -18.78 -1.05
N SER A 152 -5.96 -18.26 -1.71
CA SER A 152 -5.23 -18.94 -2.78
C SER A 152 -3.74 -18.80 -2.53
N ASP A 153 -3.03 -19.90 -2.39
CA ASP A 153 -1.59 -19.92 -2.12
C ASP A 153 -0.92 -21.14 -2.77
N GLY A 154 0.21 -20.93 -3.46
CA GLY A 154 1.00 -22.01 -4.06
C GLY A 154 0.24 -22.93 -5.05
N GLY A 155 -0.83 -22.45 -5.68
CA GLY A 155 -1.70 -23.24 -6.57
C GLY A 155 -2.84 -23.97 -5.87
N PHE A 156 -2.97 -23.84 -4.54
CA PHE A 156 -4.11 -24.33 -3.77
C PHE A 156 -5.11 -23.23 -3.49
N ASN A 157 -6.38 -23.61 -3.34
CA ASN A 157 -7.46 -22.74 -2.88
C ASN A 157 -8.04 -23.33 -1.60
N GLY A 158 -8.59 -22.50 -0.72
CA GLY A 158 -9.24 -22.97 0.49
C GLY A 158 -10.14 -21.94 1.16
N TYR A 159 -10.71 -22.31 2.29
CA TYR A 159 -11.42 -21.40 3.18
C TYR A 159 -10.61 -21.17 4.46
N TRP A 160 -10.78 -19.99 5.05
CA TRP A 160 -10.31 -19.67 6.40
C TRP A 160 -11.47 -19.13 7.24
N PHE A 161 -11.38 -19.33 8.56
CA PHE A 161 -12.37 -18.90 9.55
C PHE A 161 -11.68 -18.48 10.84
N LYS A 162 -12.19 -17.47 11.54
CA LYS A 162 -11.74 -17.07 12.87
C LYS A 162 -12.93 -17.15 13.83
N VAL A 163 -12.91 -18.11 14.75
CA VAL A 163 -14.05 -18.40 15.64
C VAL A 163 -13.63 -18.46 17.11
N SER A 164 -14.55 -18.06 17.98
CA SER A 164 -14.38 -18.00 19.45
C SER A 164 -15.06 -19.14 20.20
N GLN A 165 -15.67 -20.08 19.47
CA GLN A 165 -16.33 -21.27 20.00
C GLN A 165 -16.35 -22.37 18.93
N THR A 166 -16.58 -23.61 19.36
CA THR A 166 -16.74 -24.72 18.42
C THR A 166 -17.87 -24.41 17.44
N THR A 167 -17.54 -24.44 16.14
CA THR A 167 -18.42 -23.99 15.07
C THR A 167 -18.54 -25.09 14.01
N GLU A 168 -19.77 -25.42 13.63
CA GLU A 168 -20.05 -26.36 12.55
C GLU A 168 -20.31 -25.61 11.24
N ILE A 169 -19.57 -25.95 10.19
CA ILE A 169 -19.66 -25.39 8.84
C ILE A 169 -20.09 -26.48 7.85
N ARG A 170 -20.84 -26.12 6.81
CA ARG A 170 -21.22 -27.01 5.72
C ARG A 170 -20.88 -26.38 4.39
N LEU A 171 -20.16 -27.11 3.54
CA LEU A 171 -20.05 -26.84 2.12
C LEU A 171 -21.09 -27.69 1.39
N SER A 172 -21.89 -27.09 0.52
CA SER A 172 -23.00 -27.80 -0.18
C SER A 172 -23.16 -27.33 -1.62
N SER A 173 -23.64 -28.23 -2.48
CA SER A 173 -24.05 -27.88 -3.85
C SER A 173 -25.40 -27.17 -3.82
N LYS A 174 -25.53 -26.06 -4.57
CA LYS A 174 -26.79 -25.35 -4.78
C LYS A 174 -27.74 -26.15 -5.68
N SER A 175 -27.19 -26.88 -6.64
CA SER A 175 -27.93 -27.69 -7.61
C SER A 175 -28.24 -29.11 -7.13
N ASN A 176 -27.49 -29.64 -6.16
CA ASN A 176 -27.68 -30.98 -5.62
C ASN A 176 -27.66 -31.00 -4.08
N SER A 177 -28.84 -30.97 -3.47
CA SER A 177 -29.01 -30.91 -2.02
C SER A 177 -28.47 -32.13 -1.25
N ASN A 178 -28.17 -33.25 -1.93
CA ASN A 178 -27.59 -34.45 -1.32
C ASN A 178 -26.05 -34.42 -1.28
N VAL A 179 -25.41 -33.44 -1.89
CA VAL A 179 -23.94 -33.35 -1.96
C VAL A 179 -23.46 -32.22 -1.05
N PHE A 180 -22.88 -32.61 0.08
CA PHE A 180 -22.33 -31.68 1.07
C PHE A 180 -21.17 -32.31 1.86
N LEU A 181 -20.35 -31.46 2.49
CA LEU A 181 -19.35 -31.82 3.49
C LEU A 181 -19.50 -30.95 4.73
N ASP A 182 -19.49 -31.58 5.90
CA ASP A 182 -19.56 -30.90 7.18
C ASP A 182 -18.17 -30.77 7.82
N TYR A 183 -17.90 -29.64 8.42
CA TYR A 183 -16.65 -29.35 9.12
C TYR A 183 -16.98 -28.94 10.55
N THR A 184 -16.24 -29.46 11.51
CA THR A 184 -16.27 -29.00 12.90
C THR A 184 -14.96 -28.28 13.18
N LEU A 185 -15.04 -26.97 13.36
CA LEU A 185 -13.95 -26.14 13.85
C LEU A 185 -13.97 -26.21 15.37
N GLU A 186 -13.23 -27.15 15.94
CA GLU A 186 -13.24 -27.43 17.38
C GLU A 186 -12.33 -26.44 18.12
N PHE A 187 -12.94 -25.59 18.95
CA PHE A 187 -12.21 -24.56 19.71
C PHE A 187 -12.07 -24.95 21.18
N THR A 188 -10.81 -25.05 21.62
CA THR A 188 -10.49 -25.19 23.05
C THR A 188 -10.06 -23.84 23.63
N LYS A 189 -10.89 -23.28 24.52
CA LYS A 189 -10.58 -22.02 25.21
C LYS A 189 -9.45 -22.21 26.22
N LEU A 190 -8.42 -21.39 26.11
CA LEU A 190 -7.30 -21.33 27.05
C LEU A 190 -7.48 -20.20 28.06
N SER A 191 -6.91 -20.38 29.25
CA SER A 191 -6.83 -19.32 30.25
C SER A 191 -5.56 -18.48 30.08
N GLU A 192 -5.69 -17.18 30.35
CA GLU A 192 -4.55 -16.27 30.46
C GLU A 192 -3.61 -16.72 31.59
N SER A 193 -2.32 -16.40 31.45
CA SER A 193 -1.25 -16.77 32.37
C SER A 193 -0.34 -15.59 32.61
N VAL A 194 0.07 -15.39 33.86
CA VAL A 194 1.08 -14.40 34.26
C VAL A 194 2.47 -15.02 34.10
N ILE A 195 3.44 -14.24 33.63
CA ILE A 195 4.80 -14.68 33.41
C ILE A 195 5.59 -14.60 34.73
N THR A 196 6.03 -15.76 35.22
CA THR A 196 6.88 -15.92 36.41
C THR A 196 8.31 -16.34 36.05
N SER A 197 8.54 -16.90 34.85
CA SER A 197 9.87 -17.16 34.31
C SER A 197 9.88 -17.17 32.78
N MET A 198 11.02 -16.87 32.18
CA MET A 198 11.26 -16.99 30.74
C MET A 198 12.59 -17.69 30.47
N LYS A 199 12.61 -18.60 29.50
CA LYS A 199 13.83 -19.28 29.04
C LYS A 199 13.92 -19.23 27.52
N ALA A 200 15.04 -18.72 27.02
CA ALA A 200 15.31 -18.67 25.58
C ALA A 200 15.22 -20.07 24.95
N THR A 201 14.51 -20.17 23.83
CA THR A 201 14.45 -21.34 22.95
C THR A 201 15.49 -21.27 21.84
N GLN A 202 15.91 -20.05 21.46
CA GLN A 202 16.97 -19.73 20.51
C GLN A 202 17.79 -18.54 21.04
N GLY A 203 19.07 -18.43 20.67
CA GLY A 203 19.96 -17.35 21.14
C GLY A 203 20.52 -17.62 22.56
N PRO A 204 20.75 -16.58 23.39
CA PRO A 204 20.31 -15.18 23.26
C PRO A 204 21.20 -14.29 22.37
N ASN A 205 22.35 -14.78 21.91
CA ASN A 205 23.18 -14.07 20.93
C ASN A 205 22.83 -14.58 19.52
N ILE A 206 22.31 -13.69 18.69
CA ILE A 206 21.83 -13.98 17.33
C ILE A 206 22.68 -13.18 16.36
N THR A 207 22.96 -13.71 15.17
CA THR A 207 23.64 -12.97 14.12
C THR A 207 22.62 -12.58 13.06
N ALA A 208 22.52 -11.29 12.78
CA ALA A 208 21.70 -10.78 11.69
C ALA A 208 22.34 -11.08 10.34
N GLY A 209 21.50 -11.29 9.33
CA GLY A 209 21.93 -11.36 7.95
C GLY A 209 22.45 -10.02 7.44
N VAL A 210 23.04 -10.02 6.24
CA VAL A 210 23.55 -8.82 5.55
C VAL A 210 22.48 -7.78 5.24
N THR A 211 21.21 -8.20 5.15
CA THR A 211 20.05 -7.31 5.03
C THR A 211 19.64 -6.69 6.36
N GLY A 212 20.23 -7.14 7.48
CA GLY A 212 19.82 -6.79 8.83
C GLY A 212 18.78 -7.74 9.43
N GLY A 213 18.22 -8.66 8.65
CA GLY A 213 17.19 -9.59 9.10
C GLY A 213 17.69 -10.55 10.18
N ALA A 214 16.96 -10.65 11.28
CA ALA A 214 17.19 -11.60 12.37
C ALA A 214 15.87 -11.96 13.05
N GLY A 215 15.81 -13.08 13.76
CA GLY A 215 14.62 -13.44 14.52
C GLY A 215 14.89 -14.51 15.57
N PHE A 216 13.96 -14.64 16.50
CA PHE A 216 13.96 -15.71 17.50
C PHE A 216 12.56 -16.17 17.84
N THR A 217 12.43 -17.47 18.11
CA THR A 217 11.17 -18.07 18.58
C THR A 217 10.80 -17.58 19.98
N TYR A 218 9.50 -17.62 20.31
CA TYR A 218 9.06 -17.28 21.67
C TYR A 218 9.79 -18.13 22.73
N PRO A 219 10.11 -17.56 23.90
CA PRO A 219 10.73 -18.31 24.98
C PRO A 219 9.74 -19.32 25.57
N THR A 220 10.28 -20.31 26.29
CA THR A 220 9.44 -21.13 27.18
C THR A 220 9.04 -20.28 28.39
N PHE A 221 7.73 -20.12 28.60
CA PHE A 221 7.17 -19.37 29.73
C PHE A 221 6.93 -20.30 30.93
N ASN A 222 7.20 -19.81 32.14
CA ASN A 222 6.93 -20.50 33.41
C ASN A 222 7.50 -21.93 33.52
N ASN A 223 8.57 -22.21 32.78
CA ASN A 223 9.16 -23.55 32.62
C ASN A 223 8.17 -24.61 32.08
N ASP A 224 7.13 -24.20 31.37
CA ASP A 224 6.10 -25.05 30.79
C ASP A 224 5.99 -24.77 29.29
N SER A 225 6.42 -25.74 28.48
CA SER A 225 6.37 -25.64 27.02
C SER A 225 4.96 -25.74 26.42
N SER A 226 3.95 -26.07 27.23
CA SER A 226 2.55 -26.09 26.79
C SER A 226 1.91 -24.71 26.83
N ILE A 227 2.48 -23.75 27.59
CA ILE A 227 2.02 -22.37 27.62
C ILE A 227 2.39 -21.68 26.32
N LYS A 228 1.36 -21.23 25.60
CA LYS A 228 1.51 -20.55 24.32
C LYS A 228 1.59 -19.03 24.48
N TYR A 229 2.10 -18.35 23.45
CA TYR A 229 2.21 -16.89 23.42
C TYR A 229 0.89 -16.21 23.75
N GLU A 230 -0.24 -16.64 23.16
CA GLU A 230 -1.54 -16.02 23.37
C GLU A 230 -2.01 -16.02 24.84
N GLN A 231 -1.56 -16.99 25.65
CA GLN A 231 -1.89 -17.05 27.07
C GLN A 231 -1.15 -15.98 27.88
N VAL A 232 0.05 -15.59 27.44
CA VAL A 232 0.91 -14.63 28.15
C VAL A 232 1.00 -13.27 27.45
N ALA A 233 0.43 -13.11 26.26
CA ALA A 233 0.55 -11.93 25.42
C ALA A 233 0.16 -10.62 26.15
N LYS A 234 -0.83 -10.69 27.06
CA LYS A 234 -1.21 -9.51 27.88
C LYS A 234 -0.14 -9.11 28.89
N ASP A 235 0.63 -10.06 29.40
CA ASP A 235 1.69 -9.84 30.39
C ASP A 235 3.09 -9.70 29.77
N LEU A 236 3.28 -10.04 28.50
CA LEU A 236 4.56 -9.88 27.80
C LEU A 236 4.71 -8.46 27.26
N LYS A 237 5.94 -7.94 27.30
CA LYS A 237 6.32 -6.65 26.74
C LYS A 237 7.69 -6.71 26.06
N LEU A 238 7.83 -6.00 24.95
CA LEU A 238 9.08 -5.94 24.17
C LEU A 238 9.76 -4.58 24.34
N TYR A 239 11.08 -4.61 24.56
CA TYR A 239 11.91 -3.41 24.69
C TYR A 239 13.15 -3.50 23.81
N ILE A 240 13.64 -2.34 23.35
CA ILE A 240 14.91 -2.19 22.65
C ILE A 240 15.82 -1.23 23.41
N TRP A 241 17.11 -1.53 23.47
CA TRP A 241 18.10 -0.63 24.06
C TRP A 241 18.38 0.56 23.13
N SER A 242 18.22 1.78 23.65
CA SER A 242 18.64 3.01 22.97
C SER A 242 20.01 3.43 23.47
N ASP A 243 21.01 3.46 22.57
CA ASP A 243 22.34 3.98 22.91
C ASP A 243 22.29 5.48 23.25
N GLU A 244 21.53 6.25 22.47
CA GLU A 244 21.37 7.70 22.64
C GLU A 244 20.79 8.07 24.01
N LYS A 245 19.74 7.35 24.43
CA LYS A 245 19.07 7.58 25.72
C LYS A 245 19.67 6.76 26.86
N SER A 246 20.57 5.82 26.56
CA SER A 246 21.15 4.86 27.51
C SER A 246 20.11 4.14 28.38
N GLN A 247 19.00 3.72 27.76
CA GLN A 247 17.89 3.05 28.46
C GLN A 247 17.11 2.10 27.55
N TRP A 248 16.33 1.21 28.18
CA TRP A 248 15.34 0.37 27.49
C TRP A 248 14.12 1.20 27.09
N VAL A 249 13.77 1.14 25.81
CA VAL A 249 12.63 1.81 25.22
C VAL A 249 11.58 0.77 24.87
N ASP A 250 10.36 0.98 25.36
CA ASP A 250 9.19 0.19 24.98
C ASP A 250 8.86 0.41 23.50
N VAL A 251 8.68 -0.66 22.74
CA VAL A 251 8.36 -0.58 21.31
C VAL A 251 6.89 -0.92 21.01
N ASP A 252 6.14 -1.45 21.99
CA ASP A 252 4.75 -1.83 21.79
C ASP A 252 3.90 -0.56 21.60
N ASN A 253 3.27 -0.41 20.43
CA ASN A 253 2.47 0.76 20.04
C ASN A 253 3.19 2.11 20.23
N ASN A 254 4.51 2.13 20.12
CA ASN A 254 5.32 3.33 20.35
C ASN A 254 6.15 3.65 19.10
N ALA A 255 5.51 4.23 18.08
CA ALA A 255 6.19 4.61 16.84
C ALA A 255 7.34 5.61 17.08
N ALA A 256 7.26 6.44 18.12
CA ALA A 256 8.32 7.38 18.52
C ALA A 256 9.60 6.69 19.01
N SER A 257 9.57 5.37 19.26
CA SER A 257 10.77 4.57 19.53
C SER A 257 11.68 4.40 18.30
N GLY A 258 11.15 4.65 17.09
CA GLY A 258 11.81 4.31 15.82
C GLY A 258 11.67 2.84 15.43
N TRP A 259 11.06 2.02 16.27
CA TRP A 259 10.69 0.63 15.98
C TRP A 259 9.20 0.58 15.66
N ILE A 260 8.89 0.15 14.43
CA ILE A 260 7.55 0.14 13.88
C ILE A 260 7.22 -1.30 13.52
N TYR A 261 6.13 -1.80 14.11
CA TYR A 261 5.61 -3.13 13.86
C TYR A 261 5.32 -3.31 12.36
N ASP A 262 5.65 -4.48 11.82
CA ASP A 262 5.61 -4.81 10.39
C ASP A 262 6.53 -3.99 9.47
N LYS A 263 7.43 -3.18 10.04
CA LYS A 263 8.44 -2.43 9.27
C LYS A 263 9.86 -2.85 9.58
N ASN A 264 10.24 -2.84 10.85
CA ASN A 264 11.60 -3.23 11.29
C ASN A 264 11.60 -4.21 12.47
N PHE A 265 10.43 -4.55 12.99
CA PHE A 265 10.21 -5.73 13.81
C PHE A 265 8.78 -6.20 13.66
N GLY A 266 8.51 -7.43 14.07
CA GLY A 266 7.15 -7.96 14.11
C GLY A 266 7.12 -9.35 14.71
N GLN A 267 6.00 -10.04 14.53
CA GLN A 267 5.84 -11.42 14.96
C GLN A 267 5.66 -12.33 13.75
N PHE A 268 6.21 -13.53 13.83
CA PHE A 268 5.88 -14.63 12.92
C PHE A 268 5.13 -15.70 13.71
N THR A 269 4.28 -16.47 13.03
CA THR A 269 3.43 -17.51 13.68
C THR A 269 3.79 -18.94 13.27
N ASP A 270 4.61 -19.10 12.23
CA ASP A 270 5.09 -20.40 11.77
C ASP A 270 5.98 -21.10 12.80
N GLY A 271 5.93 -22.43 12.86
CA GLY A 271 6.83 -23.23 13.69
C GLY A 271 6.73 -22.96 15.21
N GLY A 272 5.62 -22.39 15.69
CA GLY A 272 5.42 -22.01 17.09
C GLY A 272 5.56 -20.50 17.36
N GLY A 273 5.98 -19.74 16.34
CA GLY A 273 6.03 -18.29 16.34
C GLY A 273 7.19 -17.67 17.12
N GLY A 274 7.30 -16.34 16.99
CA GLY A 274 8.38 -15.57 17.60
C GLY A 274 8.40 -14.13 17.14
N PHE A 275 9.55 -13.48 17.31
CA PHE A 275 9.80 -12.11 16.87
C PHE A 275 10.86 -12.07 15.77
N TRP A 276 10.65 -11.22 14.77
CA TRP A 276 11.63 -10.88 13.75
C TRP A 276 12.04 -9.40 13.88
N PHE A 277 13.23 -9.07 13.38
CA PHE A 277 13.86 -7.76 13.44
C PHE A 277 14.66 -7.49 12.17
N THR A 278 14.76 -6.22 11.77
CA THR A 278 15.69 -5.73 10.75
C THR A 278 16.60 -4.68 11.37
N VAL A 279 17.88 -5.00 11.53
CA VAL A 279 18.88 -4.17 12.23
C VAL A 279 19.98 -3.66 11.30
N SER A 280 20.46 -2.45 11.51
CA SER A 280 21.61 -1.88 10.78
C SER A 280 22.90 -1.84 11.61
N LYS A 281 22.81 -2.23 12.88
CA LYS A 281 23.91 -2.32 13.85
C LYS A 281 23.57 -3.35 14.91
N THR A 282 24.58 -3.78 15.67
CA THR A 282 24.35 -4.64 16.82
C THR A 282 23.36 -3.99 17.79
N THR A 283 22.26 -4.70 18.08
CA THR A 283 21.10 -4.19 18.82
C THR A 283 20.75 -5.14 19.96
N LYS A 284 20.34 -4.60 21.12
CA LYS A 284 19.88 -5.38 22.27
C LYS A 284 18.37 -5.32 22.39
N VAL A 285 17.76 -6.48 22.63
CA VAL A 285 16.30 -6.66 22.75
C VAL A 285 16.00 -7.28 24.10
N ARG A 286 14.89 -6.88 24.73
CA ARG A 286 14.43 -7.45 26.00
C ARG A 286 12.96 -7.83 25.92
N LEU A 287 12.66 -9.08 26.25
CA LEU A 287 11.32 -9.52 26.60
C LEU A 287 11.15 -9.41 28.12
N ALA A 288 10.12 -8.74 28.61
CA ALA A 288 9.86 -8.57 30.04
C ALA A 288 8.40 -8.86 30.40
N SER A 289 8.16 -9.34 31.62
CA SER A 289 6.82 -9.38 32.21
C SER A 289 6.37 -7.98 32.63
N LYS A 290 5.11 -7.64 32.39
CA LYS A 290 4.47 -6.40 32.90
C LYS A 290 4.16 -6.51 34.39
N SER A 291 3.79 -7.70 34.84
CA SER A 291 3.41 -7.96 36.23
C SER A 291 4.59 -8.23 37.15
N SER A 292 5.75 -8.64 36.59
CA SER A 292 6.94 -9.02 37.35
C SER A 292 8.20 -8.32 36.81
N SER A 293 8.62 -7.22 37.43
CA SER A 293 9.76 -6.40 36.95
C SER A 293 11.10 -7.13 36.85
N ASP A 294 11.29 -8.18 37.64
CA ASP A 294 12.54 -8.95 37.69
C ASP A 294 12.55 -10.12 36.69
N VAL A 295 11.44 -10.35 35.97
CA VAL A 295 11.31 -11.45 35.00
C VAL A 295 11.47 -10.90 33.60
N TYR A 296 12.68 -11.04 33.05
CA TYR A 296 13.02 -10.63 31.69
C TYR A 296 14.04 -11.56 31.04
N LEU A 297 14.15 -11.48 29.71
CA LEU A 297 15.12 -12.18 28.89
C LEU A 297 15.71 -11.22 27.86
N ASP A 298 17.04 -11.06 27.90
CA ASP A 298 17.78 -10.19 27.00
C ASP A 298 18.39 -10.98 25.84
N TYR A 299 18.28 -10.43 24.63
CA TYR A 299 18.89 -10.89 23.41
C TYR A 299 19.87 -9.85 22.86
N VAL A 300 20.93 -10.31 22.20
CA VAL A 300 21.86 -9.48 21.44
C VAL A 300 21.81 -9.93 19.99
N ILE A 301 21.33 -9.06 19.11
CA ILE A 301 21.35 -9.25 17.67
C ILE A 301 22.61 -8.59 17.14
N ASN A 302 23.63 -9.40 16.83
CA ASN A 302 24.90 -8.96 16.28
C ASN A 302 24.75 -8.69 14.79
N TYR A 303 25.19 -7.53 14.33
CA TYR A 303 25.27 -7.21 12.91
C TYR A 303 26.72 -6.89 12.56
N GLU A 304 27.29 -7.69 11.66
CA GLU A 304 28.62 -7.48 11.12
C GLU A 304 28.48 -6.71 9.82
N GLU A 305 29.02 -5.49 9.79
CA GLU A 305 28.93 -4.63 8.62
C GLU A 305 29.94 -5.07 7.54
N PRO A 306 29.48 -5.46 6.33
CA PRO A 306 30.37 -5.71 5.20
C PRO A 306 31.36 -4.58 4.89
N VAL A 307 32.63 -4.94 4.72
CA VAL A 307 33.69 -4.00 4.33
C VAL A 307 33.60 -3.71 2.82
N ARG A 308 33.65 -2.42 2.46
CA ARG A 308 33.70 -1.91 1.07
C ARG A 308 35.03 -1.20 0.85
N SER A 309 35.91 -1.80 0.06
CA SER A 309 37.30 -1.38 -0.14
C SER A 309 37.66 -1.17 -1.61
N THR A 310 37.16 -2.00 -2.52
CA THR A 310 37.41 -1.91 -3.97
C THR A 310 36.16 -1.71 -4.80
N TRP A 311 34.97 -1.90 -4.19
CA TRP A 311 33.66 -1.79 -4.84
C TRP A 311 33.47 -2.72 -6.04
N LYS A 312 34.28 -3.77 -6.14
CA LYS A 312 34.27 -4.67 -7.29
C LYS A 312 33.03 -5.56 -7.24
N VAL A 313 32.28 -5.58 -8.34
CA VAL A 313 31.09 -6.45 -8.45
C VAL A 313 31.43 -7.84 -8.94
N SER A 314 30.67 -8.83 -8.44
CA SER A 314 30.78 -10.24 -8.86
C SER A 314 29.46 -10.98 -8.64
N ALA A 315 29.21 -12.04 -9.41
CA ALA A 315 28.06 -12.92 -9.19
C ALA A 315 28.49 -14.38 -9.27
N ASP A 316 27.79 -15.23 -8.52
CA ASP A 316 28.03 -16.68 -8.52
C ASP A 316 27.39 -17.35 -9.74
N THR A 317 26.23 -16.85 -10.18
CA THR A 317 25.45 -17.36 -11.32
C THR A 317 25.03 -16.21 -12.21
N THR A 318 25.21 -16.38 -13.52
CA THR A 318 24.96 -15.34 -14.55
C THR A 318 23.99 -15.79 -15.64
N THR A 319 23.46 -17.01 -15.59
CA THR A 319 22.47 -17.50 -16.56
C THR A 319 21.25 -18.03 -15.83
N TYR A 320 20.07 -17.52 -16.19
CA TYR A 320 18.79 -17.84 -15.56
C TYR A 320 17.76 -18.21 -16.62
N THR A 321 16.98 -19.26 -16.38
CA THR A 321 15.92 -19.69 -17.30
C THR A 321 14.57 -19.32 -16.71
N ALA A 322 13.70 -18.72 -17.52
CA ALA A 322 12.38 -18.33 -17.12
C ALA A 322 11.50 -19.55 -16.81
N GLY A 323 10.74 -19.49 -15.72
CA GLY A 323 9.77 -20.53 -15.36
C GLY A 323 8.52 -20.53 -16.25
N ASP A 324 7.50 -21.33 -15.87
CA ASP A 324 6.24 -21.46 -16.63
C ASP A 324 5.48 -20.14 -16.78
N THR A 325 5.55 -19.28 -15.77
CA THR A 325 4.95 -17.93 -15.78
C THR A 325 5.85 -16.88 -16.45
N GLY A 326 7.02 -17.28 -16.95
CA GLY A 326 8.05 -16.36 -17.43
C GLY A 326 8.83 -15.66 -16.31
N ALA A 327 8.64 -16.03 -15.05
CA ALA A 327 9.31 -15.40 -13.93
C ALA A 327 10.81 -15.76 -13.88
N ILE A 328 11.65 -14.75 -13.59
CA ILE A 328 13.07 -14.90 -13.26
C ILE A 328 13.35 -14.08 -11.99
N GLY A 329 14.03 -14.68 -11.02
CA GLY A 329 14.59 -13.98 -9.86
C GLY A 329 16.12 -14.09 -9.87
N ILE A 330 16.80 -12.96 -9.69
CA ILE A 330 18.27 -12.92 -9.57
C ILE A 330 18.69 -12.19 -8.30
N PRO A 331 19.73 -12.67 -7.58
CA PRO A 331 20.37 -11.86 -6.55
C PRO A 331 21.13 -10.70 -7.18
N LEU A 332 21.18 -9.56 -6.49
CA LEU A 332 22.07 -8.46 -6.88
C LEU A 332 23.54 -8.91 -6.81
N PRO A 333 24.44 -8.35 -7.66
CA PRO A 333 25.86 -8.64 -7.59
C PRO A 333 26.42 -8.37 -6.19
N LYS A 334 27.35 -9.23 -5.75
CA LYS A 334 28.15 -9.01 -4.55
C LYS A 334 29.11 -7.86 -4.77
N ILE A 335 29.34 -7.05 -3.75
CA ILE A 335 30.35 -5.99 -3.72
C ILE A 335 31.49 -6.46 -2.81
N ASP A 336 32.71 -6.54 -3.36
CA ASP A 336 33.89 -7.08 -2.66
C ASP A 336 33.64 -8.48 -2.06
N GLY A 337 32.89 -9.31 -2.78
CA GLY A 337 32.64 -10.71 -2.42
C GLY A 337 31.56 -10.95 -1.36
N SER A 338 30.89 -9.91 -0.86
CA SER A 338 29.71 -10.04 0.02
C SER A 338 28.47 -9.37 -0.59
N TYR A 339 27.29 -9.86 -0.20
CA TYR A 339 26.02 -9.32 -0.69
C TYR A 339 25.83 -7.85 -0.27
N PRO A 340 25.05 -7.07 -1.05
CA PRO A 340 24.82 -5.67 -0.77
C PRO A 340 23.98 -5.47 0.49
N ARG A 341 24.18 -4.32 1.14
CA ARG A 341 23.37 -3.81 2.25
C ARG A 341 22.37 -2.79 1.69
N SER A 342 21.38 -2.40 2.49
CA SER A 342 20.40 -1.38 2.10
C SER A 342 21.06 -0.08 1.62
N SER A 343 22.14 0.36 2.29
CA SER A 343 22.89 1.57 1.92
C SER A 343 23.60 1.48 0.57
N ASP A 344 23.85 0.27 0.07
CA ASP A 344 24.57 0.05 -1.19
C ASP A 344 23.60 0.11 -2.39
N LEU A 345 22.29 -0.09 -2.19
CA LEU A 345 21.32 -0.29 -3.29
C LEU A 345 21.28 0.88 -4.29
N ASN A 346 21.39 2.10 -3.80
CA ASN A 346 21.33 3.32 -4.61
C ASN A 346 22.56 3.53 -5.51
N GLY A 347 23.62 2.73 -5.36
CA GLY A 347 24.81 2.79 -6.19
C GLY A 347 24.77 1.87 -7.42
N PHE A 348 23.82 0.93 -7.50
CA PHE A 348 23.73 0.03 -8.66
C PHE A 348 23.16 0.74 -9.90
N VAL A 349 23.72 0.38 -11.05
CA VAL A 349 23.21 0.78 -12.37
C VAL A 349 22.73 -0.47 -13.10
N TYR A 350 21.49 -0.44 -13.58
CA TYR A 350 20.83 -1.57 -14.24
C TYR A 350 20.62 -1.25 -15.71
N GLU A 351 21.14 -2.08 -16.60
CA GLU A 351 21.01 -1.86 -18.04
C GLU A 351 20.63 -3.15 -18.76
N ILE A 352 19.69 -3.05 -19.69
CA ILE A 352 19.23 -4.15 -20.54
C ILE A 352 19.70 -3.92 -21.97
N LYS A 353 20.02 -5.00 -22.68
CA LYS A 353 20.44 -4.95 -24.08
C LYS A 353 19.22 -4.95 -25.02
N VAL A 354 19.02 -3.85 -25.74
CA VAL A 354 17.95 -3.67 -26.74
C VAL A 354 18.57 -3.24 -28.07
N ASN A 355 18.31 -4.01 -29.14
CA ASN A 355 18.85 -3.73 -30.49
C ASN A 355 20.37 -3.46 -30.51
N ASP A 356 21.14 -4.30 -29.81
CA ASP A 356 22.59 -4.19 -29.60
C ASP A 356 23.10 -3.01 -28.75
N ASN A 357 22.21 -2.16 -28.23
CA ASN A 357 22.56 -1.06 -27.34
C ASN A 357 22.20 -1.39 -25.89
N TRP A 358 23.01 -0.88 -24.95
CA TRP A 358 22.69 -0.91 -23.53
C TRP A 358 21.84 0.30 -23.19
N VAL A 359 20.68 0.08 -22.58
CA VAL A 359 19.76 1.12 -22.15
C VAL A 359 19.45 0.95 -20.67
N GLU A 360 19.22 2.06 -19.97
CA GLU A 360 18.84 2.05 -18.55
C GLU A 360 17.54 1.23 -18.39
N LEU A 361 17.54 0.25 -17.49
CA LEU A 361 16.37 -0.60 -17.27
C LEU A 361 15.14 0.21 -16.81
N GLY A 362 15.38 1.26 -16.03
CA GLY A 362 14.36 2.20 -15.56
C GLY A 362 13.82 3.18 -16.61
N ASP A 363 14.45 3.29 -17.78
CA ASP A 363 13.89 4.00 -18.93
C ASP A 363 12.90 3.08 -19.65
N SER A 364 11.64 3.09 -19.22
CA SER A 364 10.60 2.20 -19.75
C SER A 364 10.38 2.37 -21.26
N SER A 365 10.63 3.56 -21.81
CA SER A 365 10.51 3.83 -23.25
C SER A 365 11.60 3.16 -24.07
N ALA A 366 12.82 3.07 -23.52
CA ALA A 366 13.96 2.46 -24.19
C ALA A 366 14.08 0.95 -23.90
N SER A 367 13.78 0.55 -22.66
CA SER A 367 13.96 -0.81 -22.16
C SER A 367 12.80 -1.74 -22.54
N GLY A 368 11.59 -1.20 -22.68
CA GLY A 368 10.35 -1.98 -22.80
C GLY A 368 9.95 -2.68 -21.48
N PHE A 369 10.57 -2.30 -20.37
CA PHE A 369 10.27 -2.79 -19.03
C PHE A 369 9.54 -1.74 -18.20
N SER A 370 8.50 -2.14 -17.48
CA SER A 370 7.82 -1.30 -16.48
C SER A 370 8.25 -1.71 -15.08
N TYR A 371 8.57 -0.74 -14.23
CA TYR A 371 8.92 -1.01 -12.83
C TYR A 371 7.65 -1.25 -12.01
N GLN A 372 7.69 -2.23 -11.11
CA GLN A 372 6.56 -2.62 -10.28
C GLN A 372 7.02 -2.82 -8.83
N GLY A 373 6.88 -1.78 -8.01
CA GLY A 373 7.36 -1.80 -6.62
C GLY A 373 6.56 -2.73 -5.69
N ASN A 374 5.27 -2.94 -5.98
CA ASN A 374 4.34 -3.67 -5.09
C ASN A 374 3.89 -5.02 -5.64
N GLY A 375 4.57 -5.52 -6.68
CA GLY A 375 4.33 -6.85 -7.24
C GLY A 375 3.82 -6.85 -8.67
N TYR A 376 3.71 -8.06 -9.22
CA TYR A 376 3.41 -8.29 -10.63
C TYR A 376 1.97 -7.93 -11.02
N ASN A 377 1.82 -7.06 -12.02
CA ASN A 377 0.55 -6.76 -12.66
C ASN A 377 0.26 -7.76 -13.79
N LYS A 378 -0.56 -8.77 -13.48
CA LYS A 378 -0.98 -9.79 -14.46
C LYS A 378 -1.80 -9.26 -15.65
N LEU A 379 -2.34 -8.04 -15.57
CA LEU A 379 -3.10 -7.40 -16.64
C LEU A 379 -2.26 -6.48 -17.52
N SER A 380 -0.98 -6.28 -17.19
CA SER A 380 -0.06 -5.50 -18.03
C SER A 380 0.54 -6.36 -19.14
N ASP A 381 0.57 -5.79 -20.34
CA ASP A 381 1.20 -6.37 -21.52
C ASP A 381 2.71 -6.14 -21.57
N LYS A 382 3.30 -5.47 -20.57
CA LYS A 382 4.73 -5.14 -20.49
C LYS A 382 5.54 -6.27 -19.87
N ASN A 383 6.85 -6.25 -20.13
CA ASN A 383 7.77 -6.95 -19.25
C ASN A 383 7.89 -6.11 -17.98
N GLN A 384 7.87 -6.75 -16.81
CA GLN A 384 7.90 -6.05 -15.54
C GLN A 384 9.12 -6.46 -14.75
N TRP A 385 9.56 -5.56 -13.86
CA TRP A 385 10.65 -5.84 -12.93
C TRP A 385 10.44 -5.12 -11.60
N GLY A 386 11.05 -5.64 -10.54
CA GLY A 386 11.02 -5.02 -9.23
C GLY A 386 12.06 -5.62 -8.30
N TYR A 387 12.13 -5.12 -7.07
CA TYR A 387 13.02 -5.65 -6.04
C TYR A 387 12.34 -6.73 -5.21
N TRP A 388 13.13 -7.67 -4.69
CA TRP A 388 12.74 -8.56 -3.60
C TRP A 388 13.83 -8.60 -2.54
N VAL A 389 13.42 -8.95 -1.31
CA VAL A 389 14.33 -9.11 -0.17
C VAL A 389 14.03 -10.44 0.50
N ASP A 390 15.03 -11.32 0.54
CA ASP A 390 14.99 -12.57 1.31
C ASP A 390 16.41 -12.92 1.76
N SER A 391 16.78 -12.48 2.97
CA SER A 391 18.13 -12.58 3.54
C SER A 391 19.27 -11.91 2.73
N ILE A 392 19.00 -11.57 1.46
CA ILE A 392 19.78 -10.80 0.49
C ILE A 392 18.82 -9.95 -0.35
N TYR A 393 19.37 -9.03 -1.15
CA TYR A 393 18.60 -8.22 -2.11
C TYR A 393 18.70 -8.80 -3.52
N GLY A 394 17.62 -8.71 -4.28
CA GLY A 394 17.58 -9.14 -5.67
C GLY A 394 16.54 -8.42 -6.51
N LEU A 395 16.52 -8.81 -7.79
CA LEU A 395 15.55 -8.34 -8.78
C LEU A 395 14.68 -9.51 -9.23
N TRP A 396 13.40 -9.25 -9.41
CA TRP A 396 12.49 -10.15 -10.11
C TRP A 396 12.12 -9.55 -11.46
N PHE A 397 11.81 -10.42 -12.42
CA PHE A 397 11.37 -10.07 -13.77
C PHE A 397 10.23 -10.98 -14.19
N GLN A 398 9.16 -10.43 -14.79
CA GLN A 398 8.05 -11.23 -15.30
C GLN A 398 7.17 -10.49 -16.32
N PRO A 399 6.70 -11.13 -17.40
CA PRO A 399 7.16 -12.41 -17.95
C PRO A 399 8.37 -12.21 -18.90
N ILE A 400 9.34 -13.12 -18.86
CA ILE A 400 10.47 -13.17 -19.79
C ILE A 400 10.20 -14.24 -20.86
N GLN A 401 9.71 -13.81 -22.03
CA GLN A 401 9.32 -14.69 -23.14
C GLN A 401 10.43 -14.97 -24.16
N LYS A 402 11.48 -14.15 -24.17
CA LYS A 402 12.58 -14.23 -25.14
C LYS A 402 13.91 -14.11 -24.42
N ASP A 403 14.94 -14.67 -25.04
CA ASP A 403 16.31 -14.52 -24.55
C ASP A 403 16.70 -13.04 -24.53
N MET A 404 17.36 -12.63 -23.46
CA MET A 404 17.79 -11.24 -23.26
C MET A 404 19.05 -11.17 -22.39
N GLN A 405 19.71 -10.02 -22.44
CA GLN A 405 20.93 -9.79 -21.68
C GLN A 405 20.79 -8.54 -20.82
N LEU A 406 21.09 -8.69 -19.54
CA LEU A 406 21.15 -7.62 -18.55
C LEU A 406 22.62 -7.43 -18.14
N ARG A 407 23.03 -6.21 -17.81
CA ARG A 407 24.25 -5.96 -17.04
C ARG A 407 23.92 -5.13 -15.82
N ILE A 408 24.55 -5.47 -14.70
CA ILE A 408 24.40 -4.74 -13.44
C ILE A 408 25.78 -4.26 -13.01
N GLY A 409 25.90 -2.96 -12.84
CA GLY A 409 27.15 -2.25 -12.56
C GLY A 409 27.16 -1.53 -11.23
N TYR A 410 28.35 -1.16 -10.77
CA TYR A 410 28.56 -0.31 -9.60
C TYR A 410 29.76 0.64 -9.81
N PRO A 411 29.70 1.91 -9.40
CA PRO A 411 30.83 2.86 -9.51
C PRO A 411 32.09 2.33 -8.81
N LYS A 412 33.27 2.49 -9.44
CA LYS A 412 34.54 1.93 -8.92
C LYS A 412 35.02 2.54 -7.60
N ASP A 413 34.60 3.76 -7.32
CA ASP A 413 34.87 4.48 -6.07
C ASP A 413 33.71 4.40 -5.07
N GLY A 414 32.60 3.78 -5.48
CA GLY A 414 31.35 3.69 -4.74
C GLY A 414 30.62 4.99 -4.56
N VAL A 415 30.96 6.03 -5.33
CA VAL A 415 30.24 7.30 -5.33
C VAL A 415 29.01 7.17 -6.22
N LYS A 416 27.83 7.33 -5.63
CA LYS A 416 26.54 7.29 -6.35
C LYS A 416 26.55 8.29 -7.51
N GLY A 417 26.18 7.82 -8.70
CA GLY A 417 26.06 8.65 -9.91
C GLY A 417 27.31 8.69 -10.78
N ASP A 418 28.46 8.24 -10.26
CA ASP A 418 29.69 8.17 -11.05
C ASP A 418 29.66 7.01 -12.06
N PRO A 419 30.42 7.09 -13.17
CA PRO A 419 30.42 6.05 -14.18
C PRO A 419 30.87 4.67 -13.66
N VAL A 420 30.15 3.62 -14.08
CA VAL A 420 30.50 2.22 -13.77
C VAL A 420 31.76 1.74 -14.51
N GLU A 421 32.02 2.29 -15.70
CA GLU A 421 33.07 1.85 -16.63
C GLU A 421 32.97 0.34 -16.95
N ASP A 422 33.97 -0.47 -16.59
CA ASP A 422 34.05 -1.93 -16.79
C ASP A 422 33.68 -2.74 -15.53
N ASN A 423 33.20 -2.10 -14.46
CA ASN A 423 32.82 -2.77 -13.21
C ASN A 423 31.36 -3.24 -13.22
N TYR A 424 31.06 -4.22 -14.06
CA TYR A 424 29.72 -4.81 -14.19
C TYR A 424 29.75 -6.33 -14.28
N VAL A 425 28.59 -6.95 -14.03
CA VAL A 425 28.33 -8.37 -14.26
C VAL A 425 27.28 -8.51 -15.36
N TYR A 426 27.52 -9.39 -16.33
CA TYR A 426 26.52 -9.78 -17.33
C TYR A 426 25.63 -10.91 -16.82
N TYR A 427 24.35 -10.80 -17.10
CA TYR A 427 23.32 -11.79 -16.85
C TYR A 427 22.64 -12.15 -18.18
N ASN A 428 22.54 -13.44 -18.49
CA ASN A 428 21.83 -13.96 -19.64
C ASN A 428 20.53 -14.60 -19.17
N PHE A 429 19.40 -14.15 -19.70
CA PHE A 429 18.11 -14.77 -19.46
C PHE A 429 17.73 -15.62 -20.65
N ILE A 430 17.32 -16.86 -20.38
CA ILE A 430 16.73 -17.78 -21.35
C ILE A 430 15.21 -17.66 -21.18
N GLY A 431 14.53 -17.16 -22.21
CA GLY A 431 13.09 -16.88 -22.14
C GLY A 431 12.23 -18.13 -22.28
N ASN A 432 11.01 -18.07 -21.76
CA ASN A 432 9.97 -19.08 -22.00
C ASN A 432 8.92 -18.52 -22.99
N PRO A 433 8.95 -18.92 -24.27
CA PRO A 433 8.02 -18.42 -25.27
C PRO A 433 6.55 -18.70 -24.97
N ASN A 434 6.26 -19.68 -24.12
CA ASN A 434 4.91 -20.07 -23.72
C ASN A 434 4.42 -19.38 -22.44
N ALA A 435 5.24 -18.52 -21.83
CA ALA A 435 4.83 -17.79 -20.63
C ALA A 435 3.57 -16.96 -20.92
N PRO A 436 2.56 -17.01 -20.03
CA PRO A 436 1.29 -16.33 -20.23
C PRO A 436 1.47 -14.81 -20.24
N ARG A 437 0.67 -14.14 -21.07
CA ARG A 437 0.50 -12.67 -21.11
C ARG A 437 -1.00 -12.40 -21.12
N PRO A 438 -1.49 -11.32 -20.48
CA PRO A 438 -2.90 -10.97 -20.54
C PRO A 438 -3.38 -10.82 -21.99
N ASP A 439 -4.64 -11.17 -22.20
CA ASP A 439 -5.31 -10.82 -23.45
C ASP A 439 -5.51 -9.30 -23.48
N VAL A 440 -4.81 -8.64 -24.41
CA VAL A 440 -4.88 -7.20 -24.61
C VAL A 440 -6.06 -6.78 -25.48
N SER A 441 -6.90 -7.72 -25.95
CA SER A 441 -8.10 -7.40 -26.73
C SER A 441 -9.08 -6.47 -25.99
N ASP A 442 -9.09 -6.52 -24.66
CA ASP A 442 -9.87 -5.65 -23.79
C ASP A 442 -9.22 -4.26 -23.55
N LEU A 443 -8.01 -4.03 -24.05
CA LEU A 443 -7.35 -2.72 -24.08
C LEU A 443 -7.73 -1.94 -25.36
N GLY A 444 -9.01 -1.99 -25.74
CA GLY A 444 -9.52 -1.34 -26.95
C GLY A 444 -9.27 0.18 -26.95
N ASN A 445 -9.06 0.75 -28.14
CA ASN A 445 -8.88 2.20 -28.29
C ASN A 445 -10.20 2.96 -28.10
N ILE A 446 -10.10 4.22 -27.69
CA ILE A 446 -11.22 5.15 -27.58
C ILE A 446 -11.09 6.29 -28.60
N ASN A 447 -12.24 6.82 -29.04
CA ASN A 447 -12.27 8.05 -29.84
C ASN A 447 -12.00 9.26 -28.95
N LEU A 448 -11.32 10.26 -29.49
CA LEU A 448 -11.06 11.54 -28.83
C LEU A 448 -11.88 12.66 -29.44
N GLY A 449 -12.22 13.66 -28.62
CA GLY A 449 -12.60 14.98 -29.14
C GLY A 449 -11.40 15.69 -29.77
N THR A 450 -11.65 16.72 -30.56
CA THR A 450 -10.59 17.62 -31.06
C THR A 450 -10.50 18.86 -30.18
N THR A 451 -9.44 19.66 -30.33
CA THR A 451 -9.35 20.97 -29.65
C THR A 451 -10.61 21.81 -29.90
N ASP A 452 -11.09 21.88 -31.15
CA ASP A 452 -12.28 22.70 -31.51
C ASP A 452 -13.63 22.00 -31.28
N ASN A 453 -13.66 20.72 -30.95
CA ASN A 453 -14.90 19.96 -30.81
C ASN A 453 -14.79 18.89 -29.71
N ALA A 454 -15.41 19.18 -28.58
CA ALA A 454 -15.47 18.28 -27.42
C ALA A 454 -16.41 17.08 -27.61
N LYS A 455 -17.23 17.01 -28.67
CA LYS A 455 -18.21 15.93 -28.84
C LYS A 455 -17.54 14.58 -29.05
N ILE A 456 -18.02 13.58 -28.31
CA ILE A 456 -17.63 12.17 -28.46
C ILE A 456 -18.93 11.35 -28.50
N ASP A 457 -19.10 10.49 -29.52
CA ASP A 457 -20.30 9.65 -29.61
C ASP A 457 -20.34 8.65 -28.44
N GLY A 458 -21.52 8.51 -27.81
CA GLY A 458 -21.70 7.67 -26.61
C GLY A 458 -21.38 8.37 -25.29
N TRP A 459 -20.94 9.63 -25.33
CA TRP A 459 -20.49 10.39 -24.16
C TRP A 459 -21.08 11.82 -24.15
N ASN A 460 -21.57 12.23 -22.99
CA ASN A 460 -22.02 13.60 -22.72
C ASN A 460 -20.93 14.36 -21.98
N LEU A 461 -20.53 15.52 -22.51
CA LEU A 461 -19.66 16.45 -21.79
C LEU A 461 -20.44 17.03 -20.61
N VAL A 462 -19.93 16.87 -19.39
CA VAL A 462 -20.62 17.31 -18.17
C VAL A 462 -19.88 18.43 -17.43
N TRP A 463 -18.58 18.59 -17.68
CA TRP A 463 -17.77 19.69 -17.17
C TRP A 463 -16.50 19.85 -18.01
N ASP A 464 -16.03 21.08 -18.17
CA ASP A 464 -14.80 21.40 -18.88
C ASP A 464 -14.14 22.68 -18.35
N ASP A 465 -12.85 22.83 -18.65
CA ASP A 465 -12.20 24.12 -18.76
C ASP A 465 -11.29 24.13 -19.99
N GLU A 466 -11.60 25.02 -20.93
CA GLU A 466 -10.86 25.24 -22.19
C GLU A 466 -9.79 26.34 -22.06
N PHE A 467 -9.64 26.93 -20.86
CA PHE A 467 -8.65 27.98 -20.57
C PHE A 467 -8.65 29.15 -21.57
N SER A 468 -9.82 29.47 -22.13
CA SER A 468 -9.98 30.52 -23.16
C SER A 468 -10.00 31.95 -22.59
N GLY A 469 -9.99 32.09 -21.27
CA GLY A 469 -9.97 33.37 -20.56
C GLY A 469 -8.60 34.05 -20.54
N SER A 470 -8.48 35.10 -19.73
CA SER A 470 -7.20 35.82 -19.50
C SER A 470 -6.60 35.57 -18.12
N SER A 471 -7.24 34.76 -17.29
CA SER A 471 -6.85 34.41 -15.93
C SER A 471 -7.48 33.08 -15.54
N LEU A 472 -6.98 32.44 -14.48
CA LEU A 472 -7.58 31.23 -13.93
C LEU A 472 -9.02 31.52 -13.47
N ASP A 473 -9.97 30.66 -13.86
CA ASP A 473 -11.35 30.74 -13.37
C ASP A 473 -11.41 30.22 -11.93
N THR A 474 -11.42 31.15 -10.96
CA THR A 474 -11.44 30.80 -9.55
C THR A 474 -12.80 30.30 -9.06
N SER A 475 -13.84 30.29 -9.90
CA SER A 475 -15.09 29.56 -9.60
C SER A 475 -14.92 28.06 -9.82
N LYS A 476 -13.99 27.65 -10.69
CA LYS A 476 -13.66 26.25 -10.99
C LYS A 476 -12.44 25.75 -10.21
N TRP A 477 -11.42 26.61 -10.04
CA TRP A 477 -10.11 26.22 -9.51
C TRP A 477 -9.74 26.94 -8.22
N GLY A 478 -9.16 26.22 -7.27
CA GLY A 478 -8.41 26.77 -6.13
C GLY A 478 -6.91 26.65 -6.37
N TYR A 479 -6.13 27.59 -5.81
CA TYR A 479 -4.68 27.45 -5.74
C TYR A 479 -4.32 26.59 -4.53
N ASN A 480 -3.42 25.63 -4.71
CA ASN A 480 -2.84 24.88 -3.60
C ASN A 480 -1.40 25.38 -3.40
N THR A 481 -1.22 26.34 -2.49
CA THR A 481 0.08 26.94 -2.21
C THR A 481 0.76 26.25 -1.04
N GLY A 482 2.08 26.35 -0.94
CA GLY A 482 2.84 25.80 0.19
C GLY A 482 3.99 24.89 -0.19
N TYR A 483 4.69 24.44 0.86
CA TYR A 483 5.75 23.43 0.80
C TYR A 483 5.47 22.24 1.73
N TYR A 484 4.43 22.34 2.55
CA TYR A 484 4.02 21.35 3.55
C TYR A 484 2.55 21.02 3.29
N MET A 485 2.11 19.80 3.61
CA MET A 485 0.72 19.39 3.38
C MET A 485 -0.26 20.16 4.27
N ASN A 486 -0.01 20.22 5.59
CA ASN A 486 -0.93 20.79 6.58
C ASN A 486 -0.18 21.57 7.69
N SER A 487 0.77 22.42 7.32
CA SER A 487 1.68 23.12 8.25
C SER A 487 2.53 22.21 9.15
N ASP A 488 2.44 20.89 8.98
CA ASP A 488 3.26 19.91 9.70
C ASP A 488 4.71 19.98 9.17
N PRO A 489 5.70 20.36 10.00
CA PRO A 489 7.10 20.45 9.61
C PRO A 489 7.68 19.14 9.08
N SER A 490 7.08 17.99 9.42
CA SER A 490 7.52 16.68 8.94
C SER A 490 6.99 16.33 7.55
N SER A 491 5.99 17.07 7.06
CA SER A 491 5.33 16.87 5.75
C SER A 491 5.90 17.72 4.61
N TRP A 492 7.11 18.26 4.80
CA TRP A 492 7.79 19.09 3.80
C TRP A 492 7.97 18.35 2.46
N GLY A 493 8.03 19.11 1.37
CA GLY A 493 8.08 18.56 0.03
C GLY A 493 6.86 17.69 -0.29
N TRP A 494 5.68 18.08 0.22
CA TRP A 494 4.39 17.42 0.01
C TRP A 494 4.36 15.92 0.35
N GLY A 495 5.21 15.49 1.29
CA GLY A 495 5.38 14.07 1.64
C GLY A 495 6.26 13.27 0.68
N ASN A 496 6.65 13.88 -0.45
CA ASN A 496 7.39 13.24 -1.53
C ASN A 496 8.82 13.75 -1.68
N ASN A 497 9.33 14.58 -0.76
CA ASN A 497 10.63 15.25 -0.90
C ASN A 497 10.71 16.11 -2.18
N GLU A 498 9.57 16.64 -2.61
CA GLU A 498 9.48 17.71 -3.62
C GLU A 498 10.29 18.94 -3.15
N GLN A 499 10.82 19.74 -4.08
CA GLN A 499 11.77 20.83 -3.80
C GLN A 499 11.20 22.22 -4.12
N GLU A 500 9.98 22.29 -4.65
CA GLU A 500 9.30 23.54 -4.99
C GLU A 500 8.37 24.05 -3.88
N TYR A 501 8.25 25.37 -3.80
CA TYR A 501 7.17 26.05 -3.10
C TYR A 501 6.07 26.42 -4.12
N TYR A 502 4.89 25.83 -3.98
CA TYR A 502 3.76 26.19 -4.85
C TYR A 502 3.22 27.58 -4.50
N THR A 503 2.95 28.40 -5.52
CA THR A 503 2.44 29.76 -5.36
C THR A 503 1.21 30.04 -6.24
N ASP A 504 0.51 31.13 -5.92
CA ASP A 504 -0.58 31.71 -6.70
C ASP A 504 -0.13 32.90 -7.58
N LYS A 505 1.19 33.11 -7.71
CA LYS A 505 1.75 34.20 -8.52
C LYS A 505 1.50 33.93 -10.00
N GLU A 506 1.12 34.96 -10.76
CA GLU A 506 0.85 34.87 -12.20
C GLU A 506 2.00 34.23 -13.00
N LYS A 507 3.25 34.40 -12.57
CA LYS A 507 4.41 33.76 -13.23
C LYS A 507 4.36 32.24 -13.16
N ASN A 508 3.89 31.68 -12.04
CA ASN A 508 3.84 30.25 -11.79
C ASN A 508 2.54 29.64 -12.30
N VAL A 509 1.42 30.38 -12.21
CA VAL A 509 0.10 29.96 -12.70
C VAL A 509 -0.50 31.07 -13.56
N SER A 510 -0.61 30.86 -14.87
CA SER A 510 -1.26 31.82 -15.77
C SER A 510 -2.13 31.16 -16.82
N VAL A 511 -3.19 31.85 -17.23
CA VAL A 511 -4.01 31.48 -18.38
C VAL A 511 -3.73 32.45 -19.51
N LYS A 512 -3.07 31.98 -20.58
CA LYS A 512 -2.65 32.78 -21.74
C LYS A 512 -2.67 31.92 -22.99
N ASP A 513 -3.08 32.51 -24.11
CA ASP A 513 -3.10 31.88 -25.44
C ASP A 513 -3.88 30.55 -25.46
N GLY A 514 -5.03 30.50 -24.79
CA GLY A 514 -5.88 29.31 -24.72
C GLY A 514 -5.27 28.16 -23.91
N ASN A 515 -4.32 28.44 -23.01
CA ASN A 515 -3.67 27.44 -22.19
C ASN A 515 -3.59 27.89 -20.73
N LEU A 516 -3.77 26.94 -19.82
CA LEU A 516 -3.16 27.01 -18.50
C LEU A 516 -1.66 26.74 -18.63
N ASN A 517 -0.84 27.59 -18.00
CA ASN A 517 0.60 27.46 -17.94
C ASN A 517 1.01 27.34 -16.47
N LEU A 518 1.54 26.18 -16.09
CA LEU A 518 2.18 25.93 -14.80
C LEU A 518 3.70 25.97 -14.99
N THR A 519 4.37 26.98 -14.44
CA THR A 519 5.79 27.22 -14.70
C THR A 519 6.62 27.15 -13.43
N ALA A 520 7.66 26.32 -13.47
CA ALA A 520 8.67 26.22 -12.43
C ALA A 520 9.80 27.25 -12.64
N TYR A 521 10.32 27.83 -11.55
CA TYR A 521 11.46 28.75 -11.54
C TYR A 521 12.45 28.42 -10.42
N ASP A 522 13.72 28.77 -10.62
CA ASP A 522 14.76 28.81 -9.59
C ASP A 522 14.51 30.04 -8.70
N GLU A 523 13.86 29.81 -7.56
CA GLU A 523 13.46 30.86 -6.61
C GLU A 523 13.48 30.30 -5.17
N PRO A 524 14.67 30.28 -4.53
CA PRO A 524 14.80 29.75 -3.19
C PRO A 524 13.94 30.51 -2.17
N THR A 525 13.16 29.77 -1.38
CA THR A 525 12.30 30.28 -0.31
C THR A 525 12.61 29.57 1.00
N THR A 526 12.77 30.33 2.10
CA THR A 526 13.10 29.80 3.42
C THR A 526 11.92 29.88 4.38
N PHE A 527 11.84 28.93 5.34
CA PHE A 527 10.71 28.80 6.27
C PHE A 527 11.12 28.88 7.75
N PRO A 528 11.77 29.98 8.19
CA PRO A 528 12.43 30.04 9.49
C PRO A 528 11.49 29.93 10.70
N GLN A 529 10.19 30.16 10.52
CA GLN A 529 9.19 30.00 11.58
C GLN A 529 8.85 28.53 11.87
N ILE A 530 9.10 27.64 10.90
CA ILE A 530 8.78 26.21 10.98
C ILE A 530 10.07 25.41 11.18
N ASP A 531 11.07 25.64 10.32
CA ASP A 531 12.40 25.04 10.40
C ASP A 531 13.45 26.05 9.89
N PRO A 532 14.36 26.54 10.76
CA PRO A 532 15.33 27.58 10.40
C PRO A 532 16.31 27.18 9.30
N ASN A 533 16.46 25.88 9.01
CA ASN A 533 17.38 25.39 8.00
C ASN A 533 16.68 24.95 6.71
N ARG A 534 15.34 25.07 6.64
CA ARG A 534 14.58 24.55 5.51
C ARG A 534 14.48 25.56 4.37
N VAL A 535 14.83 25.08 3.17
CA VAL A 535 14.73 25.80 1.91
C VAL A 535 13.91 24.95 0.93
N ALA A 536 13.01 25.60 0.20
CA ALA A 536 12.49 25.10 -1.09
C ALA A 536 13.27 25.83 -2.18
N GLU A 537 14.00 25.11 -3.01
CA GLU A 537 14.91 25.69 -4.01
C GLU A 537 14.17 26.29 -5.20
N TYR A 538 12.95 25.82 -5.46
CA TYR A 538 12.17 26.19 -6.63
C TYR A 538 10.83 26.82 -6.25
N SER A 539 10.20 27.50 -7.20
CA SER A 539 8.77 27.86 -7.12
C SER A 539 8.01 27.24 -8.27
N SER A 540 6.75 26.84 -8.07
CA SER A 540 5.92 26.27 -9.13
C SER A 540 4.42 26.54 -8.90
N GLY A 541 3.56 25.92 -9.71
CA GLY A 541 2.10 26.03 -9.64
C GLY A 541 1.41 24.68 -9.41
N LYS A 542 0.40 24.68 -8.53
CA LYS A 542 -0.54 23.58 -8.28
C LYS A 542 -1.96 24.13 -8.12
N ILE A 543 -2.90 23.60 -8.88
CA ILE A 543 -4.31 23.97 -8.81
C ILE A 543 -5.20 22.75 -8.60
N THR A 544 -6.37 22.97 -8.02
CA THR A 544 -7.30 21.90 -7.65
C THR A 544 -8.77 22.30 -7.83
N THR A 545 -9.65 21.36 -8.12
CA THR A 545 -11.11 21.55 -8.08
C THR A 545 -11.74 21.13 -6.75
N LYS A 546 -10.95 20.80 -5.73
CA LYS A 546 -11.46 20.40 -4.40
C LYS A 546 -12.51 21.40 -3.90
N ASP A 547 -13.63 20.87 -3.40
CA ASP A 547 -14.79 21.63 -2.91
C ASP A 547 -15.50 22.52 -3.97
N LYS A 548 -15.12 22.41 -5.26
CA LYS A 548 -15.71 23.17 -6.39
C LYS A 548 -16.33 22.26 -7.44
N PHE A 549 -15.60 21.24 -7.86
CA PHE A 549 -16.07 20.23 -8.80
C PHE A 549 -15.48 18.87 -8.45
N THR A 550 -16.37 17.87 -8.43
CA THR A 550 -16.02 16.47 -8.24
C THR A 550 -16.85 15.61 -9.17
N PHE A 551 -16.36 14.42 -9.48
CA PHE A 551 -17.13 13.42 -10.19
C PHE A 551 -16.78 12.03 -9.68
N LYS A 552 -17.72 11.12 -9.85
CA LYS A 552 -17.52 9.68 -9.66
C LYS A 552 -17.91 8.96 -10.93
N TYR A 553 -17.01 8.12 -11.42
CA TYR A 553 -17.14 7.39 -12.68
C TYR A 553 -17.31 8.29 -13.90
N GLY A 554 -16.96 7.76 -15.06
CA GLY A 554 -17.01 8.46 -16.34
C GLY A 554 -15.63 8.53 -16.97
N ARG A 555 -15.42 9.55 -17.79
CA ARG A 555 -14.17 9.75 -18.51
C ARG A 555 -13.63 11.13 -18.27
N ILE A 556 -12.33 11.25 -18.05
CA ILE A 556 -11.62 12.52 -18.01
C ILE A 556 -10.55 12.53 -19.10
N ASP A 557 -10.49 13.62 -19.85
CA ASP A 557 -9.47 13.90 -20.87
C ASP A 557 -8.74 15.19 -20.51
N PHE A 558 -7.42 15.11 -20.41
CA PHE A 558 -6.54 16.27 -20.35
C PHE A 558 -5.74 16.36 -21.64
N ARG A 559 -5.73 17.52 -22.29
CA ARG A 559 -4.82 17.77 -23.42
C ARG A 559 -3.68 18.66 -22.97
N ALA A 560 -2.47 18.11 -22.90
CA ALA A 560 -1.33 18.82 -22.34
C ALA A 560 -0.03 18.55 -23.11
N LYS A 561 0.87 19.54 -23.05
CA LYS A 561 2.28 19.43 -23.41
C LYS A 561 3.13 19.67 -22.16
N LEU A 562 4.02 18.73 -21.86
CA LEU A 562 4.74 18.68 -20.58
C LEU A 562 6.18 19.17 -20.77
N PRO A 563 6.89 19.61 -19.72
CA PRO A 563 8.29 19.97 -19.86
C PRO A 563 9.20 18.73 -19.82
N ALA A 564 10.34 18.79 -20.52
CA ALA A 564 11.45 17.86 -20.35
C ALA A 564 12.57 18.51 -19.51
N GLY A 565 13.25 17.69 -18.72
CA GLY A 565 14.29 18.13 -17.78
C GLY A 565 14.41 17.19 -16.59
N THR A 566 15.60 17.13 -16.00
CA THR A 566 15.90 16.24 -14.87
C THR A 566 15.10 16.67 -13.65
N GLY A 567 14.47 15.73 -12.94
CA GLY A 567 13.68 16.05 -11.75
C GLY A 567 12.41 16.86 -12.00
N LEU A 568 12.02 17.14 -13.24
CA LEU A 568 10.70 17.75 -13.52
C LEU A 568 9.62 16.69 -13.45
N TRP A 569 8.56 16.95 -12.68
CA TRP A 569 7.49 16.00 -12.41
C TRP A 569 6.11 16.65 -12.65
N PRO A 570 5.67 16.75 -13.91
CA PRO A 570 4.30 17.11 -14.25
C PRO A 570 3.32 16.00 -13.86
N ALA A 571 2.18 16.38 -13.27
CA ALA A 571 1.12 15.44 -12.88
C ALA A 571 -0.29 15.99 -13.16
N LEU A 572 -1.17 15.09 -13.60
CA LEU A 572 -2.61 15.28 -13.83
C LEU A 572 -3.34 14.13 -13.15
N TRP A 573 -4.03 14.41 -12.06
CA TRP A 573 -4.40 13.36 -11.10
C TRP A 573 -5.62 13.77 -10.28
N LEU A 574 -6.16 12.80 -9.56
CA LEU A 574 -7.40 12.91 -8.82
C LEU A 574 -7.23 12.43 -7.39
N LEU A 575 -7.85 13.13 -6.43
CA LEU A 575 -7.98 12.71 -5.03
C LEU A 575 -9.45 12.71 -4.60
N PRO A 576 -9.85 11.89 -3.62
CA PRO A 576 -11.20 11.88 -3.08
C PRO A 576 -11.51 13.22 -2.43
N ASN A 577 -12.74 13.73 -2.58
CA ASN A 577 -13.13 14.98 -1.94
C ASN A 577 -13.14 14.85 -0.41
N ASP A 578 -13.52 13.66 0.07
CA ASP A 578 -13.66 13.34 1.48
C ASP A 578 -12.85 12.08 1.81
N ASP A 579 -12.23 12.04 2.98
CA ASP A 579 -11.46 10.89 3.48
C ASP A 579 -12.38 9.79 4.04
N THR A 580 -13.36 9.32 3.24
CA THR A 580 -14.41 8.38 3.66
C THR A 580 -13.87 7.11 4.34
N TYR A 581 -12.69 6.65 3.91
CA TYR A 581 -12.07 5.41 4.38
C TYR A 581 -10.80 5.67 5.21
N GLY A 582 -10.62 6.90 5.68
CA GLY A 582 -9.42 7.36 6.35
C GLY A 582 -8.49 8.12 5.40
N SER A 583 -7.42 8.66 5.98
CA SER A 583 -6.45 9.47 5.24
C SER A 583 -5.81 8.70 4.09
N TRP A 584 -5.18 9.45 3.18
CA TRP A 584 -4.41 8.88 2.10
C TRP A 584 -3.47 7.73 2.56
N ALA A 585 -3.41 6.59 1.84
CA ALA A 585 -4.09 6.27 0.58
C ALA A 585 -5.38 5.45 0.78
N ALA A 586 -5.91 5.35 2.00
CA ALA A 586 -7.06 4.50 2.30
C ALA A 586 -8.33 4.94 1.54
N SER A 587 -8.45 6.23 1.22
CA SER A 587 -9.53 6.80 0.40
C SER A 587 -9.19 6.96 -1.09
N GLY A 588 -8.02 6.50 -1.53
CA GLY A 588 -7.65 6.37 -2.94
C GLY A 588 -6.94 7.58 -3.56
N GLU A 589 -6.28 7.34 -4.68
CA GLU A 589 -5.69 8.33 -5.61
C GLU A 589 -5.74 7.75 -7.03
N ILE A 590 -6.05 8.57 -8.03
CA ILE A 590 -6.02 8.17 -9.45
C ILE A 590 -5.11 9.13 -10.21
N ASP A 591 -3.94 8.66 -10.59
CA ASP A 591 -3.02 9.39 -11.45
C ASP A 591 -3.34 9.10 -12.90
N VAL A 592 -4.01 10.05 -13.55
CA VAL A 592 -4.35 9.94 -14.98
C VAL A 592 -3.08 10.04 -15.82
N MET A 593 -2.14 10.88 -15.38
CA MET A 593 -0.84 11.06 -16.01
C MET A 593 0.18 11.55 -14.98
N GLU A 594 1.30 10.85 -14.90
CA GLU A 594 2.56 11.39 -14.38
C GLU A 594 3.66 11.19 -15.42
N ALA A 595 4.66 12.06 -15.43
CA ALA A 595 5.84 11.87 -16.28
C ALA A 595 7.11 12.31 -15.56
N ARG A 596 8.22 11.63 -15.88
CA ARG A 596 9.56 12.05 -15.48
C ARG A 596 10.12 12.88 -16.64
N GLY A 597 10.38 14.16 -16.42
CA GLY A 597 10.87 15.05 -17.48
C GLY A 597 12.18 14.58 -18.12
N ARG A 598 13.00 13.79 -17.41
CA ARG A 598 14.22 13.18 -17.97
C ARG A 598 13.95 12.03 -18.95
N LEU A 599 12.76 11.44 -18.90
CA LEU A 599 12.29 10.33 -19.74
C LEU A 599 11.16 10.79 -20.67
N PRO A 600 11.41 11.74 -21.60
CA PRO A 600 10.37 12.37 -22.40
C PRO A 600 9.66 11.44 -23.40
N GLY A 601 10.19 10.22 -23.59
CA GLY A 601 9.59 9.16 -24.39
C GLY A 601 8.57 8.30 -23.64
N ALA A 602 8.27 8.60 -22.37
CA ALA A 602 7.31 7.86 -21.56
C ALA A 602 6.42 8.75 -20.69
N THR A 603 5.31 8.17 -20.25
CA THR A 603 4.42 8.67 -19.19
C THR A 603 3.85 7.46 -18.43
N SER A 604 3.20 7.67 -17.29
CA SER A 604 2.59 6.61 -16.48
C SER A 604 1.19 6.96 -16.03
N GLY A 605 0.41 5.91 -15.74
CA GLY A 605 -0.86 6.00 -15.03
C GLY A 605 -0.87 5.03 -13.85
N THR A 606 -1.41 5.48 -12.71
CA THR A 606 -1.28 4.78 -11.44
C THR A 606 -2.56 4.93 -10.60
N ILE A 607 -2.82 3.96 -9.72
CA ILE A 607 -3.73 4.11 -8.59
C ILE A 607 -2.99 3.86 -7.28
N HIS A 608 -3.31 4.65 -6.26
CA HIS A 608 -2.87 4.41 -4.87
C HIS A 608 -4.06 3.98 -4.02
N PHE A 609 -3.87 2.96 -3.19
CA PHE A 609 -4.93 2.36 -2.38
C PHE A 609 -4.34 1.62 -1.17
N GLY A 610 -5.15 0.83 -0.45
CA GLY A 610 -4.73 0.04 0.70
C GLY A 610 -5.03 0.77 2.01
N GLY A 611 -4.01 1.06 2.81
CA GLY A 611 -4.15 1.78 4.08
C GLY A 611 -3.65 3.22 4.04
N ALA A 612 -3.79 3.89 5.19
CA ALA A 612 -3.02 5.10 5.46
C ALA A 612 -1.52 4.78 5.45
N TRP A 613 -0.67 5.75 5.09
CA TRP A 613 0.78 5.57 5.20
C TRP A 613 1.18 5.04 6.59
N PRO A 614 2.08 4.05 6.70
CA PRO A 614 2.87 3.42 5.64
C PRO A 614 2.24 2.16 5.02
N ALA A 615 0.96 1.87 5.29
CA ALA A 615 0.26 0.68 4.81
C ALA A 615 -0.40 0.86 3.43
N ASN A 616 -0.11 1.96 2.75
CA ASN A 616 -0.54 2.20 1.38
C ASN A 616 0.22 1.32 0.39
N THR A 617 -0.39 1.08 -0.76
CA THR A 617 0.21 0.43 -1.92
C THR A 617 -0.25 1.14 -3.19
N HIS A 618 0.28 0.74 -4.33
CA HIS A 618 -0.06 1.29 -5.64
C HIS A 618 0.04 0.23 -6.74
N LEU A 619 -0.67 0.48 -7.84
CA LEU A 619 -0.62 -0.30 -9.07
C LEU A 619 -0.60 0.64 -10.27
N GLY A 620 0.34 0.46 -11.18
CA GLY A 620 0.48 1.34 -12.34
C GLY A 620 1.14 0.64 -13.52
N SER A 621 1.26 1.37 -14.63
CA SER A 621 2.07 0.96 -15.79
C SER A 621 2.54 2.20 -16.56
N ASP A 622 3.53 2.00 -17.42
CA ASP A 622 4.05 3.05 -18.31
C ASP A 622 3.48 2.94 -19.72
N TYR A 623 3.25 4.08 -20.35
CA TYR A 623 3.06 4.23 -21.79
C TYR A 623 4.37 4.71 -22.43
N SER A 624 4.78 4.04 -23.50
CA SER A 624 5.93 4.44 -24.31
C SER A 624 5.44 5.04 -25.62
N PHE A 625 5.89 6.25 -25.94
CA PHE A 625 5.51 6.93 -27.17
C PHE A 625 6.15 6.27 -28.40
N SER A 626 5.39 6.19 -29.49
CA SER A 626 5.85 5.68 -30.80
C SER A 626 6.52 6.77 -31.64
N ASP A 627 7.38 6.38 -32.59
CA ASP A 627 7.79 7.20 -33.73
C ASP A 627 8.32 8.62 -33.42
N GLY A 628 9.11 8.77 -32.35
CA GLY A 628 9.73 10.04 -31.99
C GLY A 628 8.80 11.08 -31.37
N GLN A 629 7.53 10.73 -31.11
CA GLN A 629 6.62 11.51 -30.28
C GLN A 629 7.17 11.59 -28.85
N ARG A 630 7.00 12.75 -28.21
CA ARG A 630 7.50 13.01 -26.86
C ARG A 630 6.61 13.99 -26.12
N ILE A 631 6.63 13.89 -24.80
CA ILE A 631 5.82 14.76 -23.92
C ILE A 631 6.15 16.26 -24.08
N ASP A 632 7.37 16.60 -24.50
CA ASP A 632 7.89 17.97 -24.59
C ASP A 632 7.75 18.63 -25.96
N THR A 633 7.55 17.84 -27.01
CA THR A 633 7.41 18.35 -28.38
C THR A 633 5.95 18.51 -28.78
N ASP A 634 5.07 17.65 -28.29
CA ASP A 634 3.70 17.50 -28.78
C ASP A 634 2.66 17.68 -27.67
N TYR A 635 1.46 18.09 -28.07
CA TYR A 635 0.30 17.98 -27.19
C TYR A 635 -0.27 16.58 -27.31
N HIS A 636 -0.48 15.94 -26.17
CA HIS A 636 -1.10 14.62 -26.08
C HIS A 636 -2.39 14.70 -25.27
N VAL A 637 -3.31 13.78 -25.56
CA VAL A 637 -4.52 13.60 -24.75
C VAL A 637 -4.30 12.44 -23.79
N TYR A 638 -4.27 12.74 -22.51
CA TYR A 638 -4.16 11.78 -21.42
C TYR A 638 -5.56 11.55 -20.85
N SER A 639 -6.01 10.30 -20.85
CA SER A 639 -7.37 9.96 -20.44
C SER A 639 -7.41 8.85 -19.42
N ALA A 640 -8.40 8.92 -18.52
CA ALA A 640 -8.86 7.79 -17.72
C ALA A 640 -10.36 7.56 -17.96
N VAL A 641 -10.73 6.30 -18.19
CA VAL A 641 -12.12 5.84 -18.16
C VAL A 641 -12.29 5.04 -16.87
N TRP A 642 -13.12 5.54 -15.97
CA TRP A 642 -13.33 5.04 -14.63
C TRP A 642 -14.76 4.53 -14.48
N GLU A 643 -14.89 3.25 -14.20
CA GLU A 643 -16.14 2.53 -14.00
C GLU A 643 -16.15 1.90 -12.60
N ASP A 644 -17.26 1.27 -12.20
CA ASP A 644 -17.41 0.75 -10.84
C ASP A 644 -16.63 -0.54 -10.56
N ASP A 645 -16.13 -1.20 -11.60
CA ASP A 645 -15.35 -2.44 -11.51
C ASP A 645 -13.95 -2.35 -12.15
N ASN A 646 -13.64 -1.27 -12.88
CA ASN A 646 -12.34 -1.09 -13.53
C ASN A 646 -12.01 0.39 -13.83
N ILE A 647 -10.72 0.66 -13.98
CA ILE A 647 -10.19 1.92 -14.50
C ILE A 647 -9.24 1.58 -15.65
N LYS A 648 -9.34 2.31 -16.77
CA LYS A 648 -8.48 2.18 -17.95
C LYS A 648 -7.82 3.51 -18.28
N TRP A 649 -6.52 3.47 -18.59
CA TRP A 649 -5.73 4.64 -18.95
C TRP A 649 -5.36 4.64 -20.42
N TYR A 650 -5.31 5.83 -21.00
CA TYR A 650 -5.07 6.04 -22.41
C TYR A 650 -4.14 7.22 -22.66
N VAL A 651 -3.34 7.10 -23.71
CA VAL A 651 -2.62 8.22 -24.33
C VAL A 651 -3.01 8.26 -25.79
N ASP A 652 -3.48 9.42 -26.26
CA ASP A 652 -3.97 9.64 -27.61
C ASP A 652 -5.02 8.59 -28.04
N GLY A 653 -5.88 8.20 -27.11
CA GLY A 653 -6.95 7.21 -27.30
C GLY A 653 -6.49 5.76 -27.31
N LYS A 654 -5.19 5.48 -27.11
CA LYS A 654 -4.64 4.13 -27.04
C LYS A 654 -4.55 3.67 -25.59
N CYS A 655 -5.22 2.57 -25.25
CA CYS A 655 -5.18 2.02 -23.91
C CYS A 655 -3.82 1.37 -23.63
N PHE A 656 -3.27 1.57 -22.43
CA PHE A 656 -1.99 0.97 -22.04
C PHE A 656 -2.00 0.34 -20.65
N PHE A 657 -3.04 0.62 -19.86
CA PHE A 657 -3.16 0.11 -18.51
C PHE A 657 -4.62 -0.07 -18.14
N LYS A 658 -4.91 -1.17 -17.45
CA LYS A 658 -6.19 -1.48 -16.85
C LYS A 658 -5.94 -1.99 -15.43
N ALA A 659 -6.70 -1.46 -14.49
CA ALA A 659 -6.84 -1.99 -13.14
C ALA A 659 -8.30 -2.44 -12.94
N THR A 660 -8.52 -3.58 -12.31
CA THR A 660 -9.86 -4.09 -11.96
C THR A 660 -10.04 -4.13 -10.45
N LYS A 661 -11.29 -4.14 -9.98
CA LYS A 661 -11.63 -4.22 -8.56
C LYS A 661 -11.00 -5.37 -7.77
N ASP A 662 -10.67 -6.48 -8.43
CA ASP A 662 -9.97 -7.60 -7.81
C ASP A 662 -8.49 -7.30 -7.49
N GLN A 663 -7.96 -6.16 -7.94
CA GLN A 663 -6.56 -5.74 -7.76
C GLN A 663 -6.41 -4.58 -6.77
N TRP A 664 -7.50 -3.99 -6.28
CA TRP A 664 -7.45 -2.93 -5.28
C TRP A 664 -8.29 -3.26 -4.04
N TYR A 665 -8.02 -2.55 -2.95
CA TYR A 665 -8.75 -2.66 -1.69
C TYR A 665 -8.54 -1.41 -0.84
N SER A 666 -9.38 -1.22 0.17
CA SER A 666 -9.15 -0.25 1.25
C SER A 666 -9.19 -0.92 2.62
N LEU A 667 -8.20 -0.65 3.47
CA LEU A 667 -8.19 -1.10 4.87
C LEU A 667 -9.27 -0.40 5.71
N GLY A 668 -9.73 0.78 5.28
CA GLY A 668 -10.81 1.54 5.91
C GLY A 668 -12.21 1.11 5.49
N ALA A 669 -12.33 0.27 4.46
CA ALA A 669 -13.61 -0.17 3.89
C ALA A 669 -13.66 -1.69 3.71
N LYS A 670 -13.39 -2.44 4.78
CA LYS A 670 -13.33 -3.91 4.72
C LYS A 670 -14.65 -4.50 4.19
N GLY A 671 -14.57 -5.27 3.12
CA GLY A 671 -15.72 -5.92 2.48
C GLY A 671 -16.42 -5.11 1.38
N ASN A 672 -15.95 -3.89 1.10
CA ASN A 672 -16.35 -3.14 -0.09
C ASN A 672 -15.33 -3.39 -1.21
N ASP A 673 -15.71 -4.16 -2.23
CA ASP A 673 -14.85 -4.48 -3.37
C ASP A 673 -14.63 -3.31 -4.32
N LYS A 674 -15.44 -2.24 -4.22
CA LYS A 674 -15.29 -1.03 -5.04
C LYS A 674 -14.42 0.05 -4.36
N ALA A 675 -14.24 -0.05 -3.05
CA ALA A 675 -13.41 0.90 -2.33
C ALA A 675 -11.92 0.75 -2.69
N PRO A 676 -11.17 1.86 -2.79
CA PRO A 676 -11.61 3.23 -2.46
C PRO A 676 -12.21 4.03 -3.62
N PHE A 677 -12.29 3.47 -4.83
CA PHE A 677 -12.64 4.19 -6.05
C PHE A 677 -14.15 4.24 -6.32
N ASP A 678 -14.97 4.27 -5.27
CA ASP A 678 -16.42 4.39 -5.30
C ASP A 678 -16.94 5.70 -4.68
N GLN A 679 -16.03 6.64 -4.41
CA GLN A 679 -16.28 7.99 -3.91
C GLN A 679 -16.14 9.06 -5.00
N ASN A 680 -16.50 10.30 -4.68
CA ASN A 680 -16.31 11.45 -5.56
C ASN A 680 -14.87 11.97 -5.49
N PHE A 681 -14.25 12.19 -6.64
CA PHE A 681 -12.87 12.67 -6.73
C PHE A 681 -12.81 14.07 -7.37
N TYR A 682 -11.90 14.91 -6.88
CA TYR A 682 -11.57 16.22 -7.46
C TYR A 682 -10.31 16.15 -8.31
N ILE A 683 -10.12 17.12 -9.19
CA ILE A 683 -9.01 17.20 -10.14
C ILE A 683 -7.86 18.02 -9.57
N ILE A 684 -6.62 17.58 -9.82
CA ILE A 684 -5.38 18.29 -9.49
C ILE A 684 -4.49 18.36 -10.73
N MET A 685 -3.86 19.53 -10.92
CA MET A 685 -2.81 19.71 -11.92
C MET A 685 -1.64 20.46 -11.28
N ASN A 686 -0.43 19.90 -11.38
CA ASN A 686 0.79 20.52 -10.88
C ASN A 686 2.02 20.20 -11.71
N LEU A 687 3.05 21.01 -11.52
CA LEU A 687 4.41 20.74 -11.96
C LEU A 687 5.33 20.72 -10.73
N ALA A 688 5.59 19.53 -10.19
CA ALA A 688 6.57 19.33 -9.13
C ALA A 688 8.01 19.41 -9.66
N VAL A 689 8.96 19.68 -8.77
CA VAL A 689 10.40 19.69 -9.04
C VAL A 689 11.12 18.87 -7.97
N GLY A 690 11.88 17.88 -8.38
CA GLY A 690 12.54 16.92 -7.49
C GLY A 690 11.62 15.78 -7.08
N GLY A 691 11.77 15.33 -5.83
CA GLY A 691 10.93 14.30 -5.25
C GLY A 691 11.36 12.85 -5.51
N TRP A 692 10.75 11.93 -4.76
CA TRP A 692 11.07 10.50 -4.82
C TRP A 692 10.67 9.82 -6.13
N PHE A 693 9.71 10.38 -6.87
CA PHE A 693 9.22 9.82 -8.13
C PHE A 693 10.31 9.70 -9.20
N ASP A 694 11.24 10.66 -9.24
CA ASP A 694 12.43 10.63 -10.10
C ASP A 694 13.72 10.39 -9.30
N GLY A 695 13.62 9.64 -8.19
CA GLY A 695 14.77 9.19 -7.42
C GLY A 695 15.53 10.30 -6.67
N GLY A 696 14.88 11.43 -6.42
CA GLY A 696 15.47 12.60 -5.75
C GLY A 696 16.41 13.42 -6.63
N LEU A 697 16.39 13.23 -7.94
CA LEU A 697 17.14 14.05 -8.89
C LEU A 697 16.55 15.47 -8.97
N THR A 698 17.39 16.46 -9.20
CA THR A 698 16.97 17.86 -9.39
C THR A 698 17.41 18.39 -10.76
N PRO A 699 16.77 19.46 -11.27
CA PRO A 699 17.09 20.03 -12.58
C PRO A 699 18.56 20.46 -12.73
N ASN A 700 19.12 20.19 -13.91
CA ASN A 700 20.42 20.71 -14.29
C ASN A 700 20.35 22.21 -14.60
N ALA A 701 21.50 22.89 -14.59
CA ALA A 701 21.60 24.30 -14.95
C ALA A 701 21.01 24.57 -16.35
N GLY A 702 20.03 25.47 -16.42
CA GLY A 702 19.37 25.89 -17.66
C GLY A 702 18.14 25.06 -18.07
N GLU A 703 17.78 24.00 -17.33
CA GLU A 703 16.54 23.25 -17.55
C GLU A 703 15.29 23.99 -17.00
N ILE A 704 15.49 24.94 -16.08
CA ILE A 704 14.47 25.82 -15.52
C ILE A 704 14.73 27.27 -16.00
N PRO A 705 13.69 28.06 -16.38
CA PRO A 705 12.27 27.78 -16.19
C PRO A 705 11.70 26.73 -17.14
N ALA A 706 10.76 25.94 -16.62
CA ALA A 706 10.09 24.87 -17.35
C ALA A 706 8.57 25.01 -17.20
N THR A 707 7.83 24.82 -18.28
CA THR A 707 6.38 25.04 -18.30
C THR A 707 5.63 23.79 -18.75
N MET A 708 4.64 23.39 -17.94
CA MET A 708 3.56 22.50 -18.34
C MET A 708 2.40 23.32 -18.92
N LYS A 709 1.96 22.98 -20.12
CA LYS A 709 0.87 23.67 -20.83
C LYS A 709 -0.33 22.75 -20.96
N VAL A 710 -1.49 23.18 -20.49
CA VAL A 710 -2.75 22.44 -20.59
C VAL A 710 -3.70 23.24 -21.49
N ASP A 711 -4.10 22.64 -22.61
CA ASP A 711 -5.05 23.18 -23.58
C ASP A 711 -6.49 23.08 -23.05
N TYR A 712 -6.86 21.90 -22.55
CA TYR A 712 -8.16 21.70 -21.90
C TYR A 712 -8.12 20.57 -20.87
N VAL A 713 -9.12 20.59 -19.99
CA VAL A 713 -9.59 19.41 -19.25
C VAL A 713 -11.09 19.25 -19.49
N ARG A 714 -11.53 18.02 -19.78
CA ARG A 714 -12.93 17.70 -20.10
C ARG A 714 -13.36 16.44 -19.37
N VAL A 715 -14.53 16.48 -18.76
CA VAL A 715 -15.13 15.35 -18.03
C VAL A 715 -16.44 14.95 -18.70
N TYR A 716 -16.60 13.65 -18.92
CA TYR A 716 -17.69 13.05 -19.65
C TYR A 716 -18.41 11.97 -18.85
N LYS A 717 -19.70 11.81 -19.12
CA LYS A 717 -20.53 10.67 -18.67
C LYS A 717 -21.04 9.87 -19.85
N ALA A 718 -21.14 8.56 -19.71
CA ALA A 718 -21.69 7.71 -20.76
C ALA A 718 -23.16 8.06 -21.03
N ASP A 719 -23.62 7.89 -22.28
CA ASP A 719 -25.02 8.10 -22.63
C ASP A 719 -25.94 7.22 -21.77
N GLY A 720 -26.92 7.85 -21.12
CA GLY A 720 -27.85 7.17 -20.21
C GLY A 720 -27.38 7.07 -18.75
N ASP A 721 -26.15 7.46 -18.44
CA ASP A 721 -25.73 7.69 -17.05
C ASP A 721 -26.35 9.02 -16.56
N VAL A 722 -27.29 8.92 -15.62
CA VAL A 722 -28.04 10.05 -15.07
C VAL A 722 -27.38 10.63 -13.81
N GLN A 723 -26.23 10.09 -13.38
CA GLN A 723 -25.45 10.73 -12.31
C GLN A 723 -24.83 12.03 -12.83
N ALA A 724 -25.54 13.14 -12.60
CA ALA A 724 -24.99 14.47 -12.83
C ALA A 724 -23.69 14.62 -12.01
N PRO A 725 -22.65 15.28 -12.54
CA PRO A 725 -21.55 15.72 -11.71
C PRO A 725 -22.12 16.54 -10.55
N THR A 726 -21.76 16.16 -9.33
CA THR A 726 -22.18 16.89 -8.16
C THR A 726 -21.17 18.01 -7.94
N THR A 727 -21.59 19.27 -8.09
CA THR A 727 -20.99 20.34 -7.29
C THR A 727 -21.06 19.86 -5.84
N PRO A 728 -19.93 19.67 -5.14
CA PRO A 728 -19.94 19.38 -3.72
C PRO A 728 -20.81 20.45 -3.07
N GLU A 729 -21.80 20.04 -2.28
CA GLU A 729 -22.49 21.01 -1.44
C GLU A 729 -21.41 21.71 -0.61
N THR A 730 -21.20 23.01 -0.80
CA THR A 730 -20.19 23.73 -0.02
C THR A 730 -20.71 23.86 1.39
N TYR A 731 -20.18 23.06 2.30
CA TYR A 731 -20.45 23.18 3.73
C TYR A 731 -19.60 24.32 4.29
N VAL A 732 -20.23 25.26 5.00
CA VAL A 732 -19.58 26.36 5.72
C VAL A 732 -19.81 26.19 7.21
N ASP A 733 -19.00 26.85 8.04
CA ASP A 733 -19.26 26.85 9.48
C ASP A 733 -20.54 27.65 9.79
N VAL A 734 -21.64 26.95 10.06
CA VAL A 734 -22.95 27.52 10.37
C VAL A 734 -23.13 27.79 11.87
N ALA A 735 -22.18 27.37 12.72
CA ALA A 735 -22.14 27.68 14.15
C ALA A 735 -21.37 28.96 14.48
N ALA A 736 -20.57 29.48 13.54
CA ALA A 736 -19.78 30.70 13.72
C ALA A 736 -20.63 31.87 14.28
N GLY A 737 -20.19 32.41 15.41
CA GLY A 737 -20.80 33.54 16.11
C GLY A 737 -22.15 33.26 16.79
N LYS A 738 -22.63 32.01 16.79
CA LYS A 738 -23.81 31.60 17.58
C LYS A 738 -23.44 31.53 19.05
N ILE A 739 -24.41 31.70 19.94
CA ILE A 739 -24.19 31.61 21.40
C ILE A 739 -24.82 30.30 21.89
N PRO A 740 -24.01 29.29 22.28
CA PRO A 740 -24.54 28.03 22.77
C PRO A 740 -25.10 28.15 24.19
N THR A 741 -25.86 27.13 24.61
CA THR A 741 -26.26 26.91 26.00
C THR A 741 -25.54 25.69 26.55
N CYS A 742 -25.33 25.60 27.87
CA CYS A 742 -24.62 24.47 28.47
C CYS A 742 -25.13 24.10 29.86
N SER A 743 -24.68 22.94 30.35
CA SER A 743 -24.94 22.46 31.72
C SER A 743 -24.23 23.29 32.80
N GLY A 744 -23.17 24.00 32.44
CA GLY A 744 -22.35 24.79 33.35
C GLY A 744 -20.96 25.08 32.78
N THR A 745 -20.30 26.07 33.37
CA THR A 745 -18.91 26.45 33.06
C THR A 745 -18.03 26.29 34.29
N GLU A 746 -16.74 26.06 34.10
CA GLU A 746 -15.72 26.07 35.16
C GLU A 746 -15.72 27.41 35.93
N ASN A 747 -15.80 28.53 35.21
CA ASN A 747 -15.93 29.89 35.75
C ASN A 747 -16.30 30.90 34.64
N ASP A 748 -16.46 32.18 34.99
CA ASP A 748 -16.88 33.23 34.05
C ASP A 748 -15.86 33.52 32.92
N VAL A 749 -14.58 33.17 33.10
CA VAL A 749 -13.53 33.37 32.08
C VAL A 749 -13.65 32.34 30.97
N PHE A 750 -13.96 31.08 31.30
CA PHE A 750 -14.11 29.98 30.34
C PHE A 750 -15.57 29.80 29.87
N SER A 751 -16.24 30.93 29.66
CA SER A 751 -17.66 30.99 29.29
C SER A 751 -17.98 30.24 28.00
N ILE A 752 -19.22 29.77 27.88
CA ILE A 752 -19.75 29.11 26.66
C ILE A 752 -19.71 30.01 25.43
N ASN A 753 -19.62 31.33 25.63
CA ASN A 753 -19.48 32.30 24.54
C ASN A 753 -18.17 32.12 23.75
N ASN A 754 -17.16 31.49 24.34
CA ASN A 754 -15.86 31.27 23.70
C ASN A 754 -15.85 30.04 22.78
N LEU A 755 -16.94 29.25 22.73
CA LEU A 755 -16.94 27.97 22.02
C LEU A 755 -17.01 28.12 20.48
N THR A 756 -17.65 29.18 20.01
CA THR A 756 -18.01 29.40 18.59
C THR A 756 -17.69 30.83 18.15
N ASP A 757 -16.77 31.51 18.85
CA ASP A 757 -16.38 32.89 18.58
C ASP A 757 -15.31 33.02 17.48
N GLY A 758 -14.76 31.89 17.02
CA GLY A 758 -13.71 31.82 16.01
C GLY A 758 -12.34 32.28 16.51
N ASN A 759 -12.14 32.40 17.82
CA ASN A 759 -10.90 32.82 18.43
C ASN A 759 -10.24 31.67 19.21
N THR A 760 -9.20 31.08 18.63
CA THR A 760 -8.48 29.94 19.21
C THR A 760 -7.60 30.29 20.43
N ASP A 761 -7.51 31.56 20.82
CA ASP A 761 -6.82 31.98 22.05
C ASP A 761 -7.76 31.96 23.28
N THR A 762 -9.07 31.83 23.05
CA THR A 762 -10.10 31.69 24.08
C THR A 762 -10.66 30.26 24.08
N ARG A 763 -11.20 29.81 25.21
CA ARG A 763 -11.78 28.46 25.32
C ARG A 763 -13.03 28.44 26.17
N TRP A 764 -13.94 27.54 25.85
CA TRP A 764 -14.98 27.10 26.78
C TRP A 764 -14.46 25.94 27.63
N SER A 765 -14.84 25.92 28.92
CA SER A 765 -14.57 24.82 29.84
C SER A 765 -15.83 24.49 30.62
N SER A 766 -16.26 23.23 30.60
CA SER A 766 -17.46 22.80 31.33
C SER A 766 -17.26 22.82 32.85
N ASN A 767 -18.37 22.71 33.60
CA ASN A 767 -18.29 22.24 34.98
C ASN A 767 -17.67 20.82 35.05
N PHE A 768 -17.10 20.45 36.19
CA PHE A 768 -16.31 19.21 36.32
C PHE A 768 -17.19 17.97 36.53
N ALA A 769 -18.02 17.66 35.54
CA ALA A 769 -18.96 16.53 35.54
C ALA A 769 -18.88 15.77 34.23
N ASP A 770 -18.94 14.44 34.30
CA ASP A 770 -18.83 13.58 33.12
C ASP A 770 -20.03 13.74 32.18
N ASP A 771 -21.21 14.06 32.72
CA ASP A 771 -22.46 14.26 32.00
C ASP A 771 -22.70 15.70 31.51
N ALA A 772 -21.68 16.56 31.57
CA ALA A 772 -21.76 17.93 31.09
C ALA A 772 -22.09 17.99 29.59
N TRP A 773 -22.85 19.01 29.18
CA TRP A 773 -23.39 19.13 27.83
C TRP A 773 -23.43 20.58 27.36
N PHE A 774 -23.45 20.78 26.03
CA PHE A 774 -23.80 22.05 25.40
C PHE A 774 -24.73 21.85 24.20
N VAL A 775 -25.47 22.88 23.83
CA VAL A 775 -26.35 22.93 22.64
C VAL A 775 -26.12 24.23 21.88
N VAL A 776 -25.86 24.12 20.59
CA VAL A 776 -25.79 25.25 19.64
C VAL A 776 -27.10 25.31 18.85
N ASP A 777 -27.83 26.43 18.93
CA ASP A 777 -28.93 26.73 17.98
C ASP A 777 -28.33 27.48 16.78
N LEU A 778 -28.35 26.83 15.60
CA LEU A 778 -27.82 27.36 14.35
C LEU A 778 -28.69 28.52 13.81
N GLY A 779 -29.91 28.69 14.34
CA GLY A 779 -30.87 29.73 13.99
C GLY A 779 -31.72 29.44 12.75
N ASP A 780 -31.39 28.39 12.00
CA ASP A 780 -32.16 27.85 10.88
C ASP A 780 -31.86 26.34 10.78
N THR A 781 -32.64 25.62 9.96
CA THR A 781 -32.32 24.20 9.67
C THR A 781 -31.27 24.15 8.57
N TYR A 782 -30.17 23.45 8.84
CA TYR A 782 -29.11 23.18 7.88
C TYR A 782 -28.98 21.69 7.69
N LYS A 783 -28.56 21.27 6.50
CA LYS A 783 -28.01 19.94 6.31
C LYS A 783 -26.57 19.98 6.79
N ILE A 784 -26.24 19.19 7.81
CA ILE A 784 -24.91 19.15 8.44
C ILE A 784 -24.37 17.72 8.39
N ASN A 785 -23.06 17.57 8.20
CA ASN A 785 -22.39 16.28 8.10
C ASN A 785 -21.05 16.21 8.86
N GLU A 786 -20.56 17.35 9.35
CA GLU A 786 -19.25 17.42 10.01
C GLU A 786 -19.26 18.44 11.16
N LEU A 787 -18.57 18.07 12.24
CA LEU A 787 -18.19 18.96 13.34
C LEU A 787 -16.67 18.97 13.46
N ASP A 788 -16.07 20.16 13.59
CA ASP A 788 -14.65 20.29 13.91
C ASP A 788 -14.49 20.73 15.36
N PHE A 789 -13.84 19.91 16.17
CA PHE A 789 -13.48 20.21 17.55
C PHE A 789 -12.00 20.53 17.67
N ASN A 790 -11.66 21.63 18.32
CA ASN A 790 -10.30 21.93 18.74
C ASN A 790 -10.21 21.80 20.26
N TRP A 791 -9.82 20.63 20.75
CA TRP A 791 -9.73 20.34 22.17
C TRP A 791 -8.52 21.00 22.84
N GLU A 792 -8.70 21.40 24.09
CA GLU A 792 -7.59 21.59 25.03
C GLU A 792 -7.09 20.22 25.55
N ALA A 793 -6.05 20.19 26.39
CA ALA A 793 -5.59 18.96 27.05
C ALA A 793 -6.71 18.20 27.78
N SER A 794 -7.72 18.91 28.29
CA SER A 794 -8.90 18.35 28.97
C SER A 794 -10.03 18.02 27.99
N TYR A 795 -9.86 16.94 27.24
CA TYR A 795 -10.79 16.52 26.19
C TYR A 795 -11.84 15.48 26.66
N GLY A 796 -12.82 15.20 25.80
CA GLY A 796 -13.80 14.14 26.03
C GLY A 796 -13.32 12.77 25.57
N LYS A 797 -13.20 11.81 26.50
CA LYS A 797 -12.83 10.43 26.19
C LYS A 797 -14.03 9.63 25.67
N GLN A 798 -15.21 9.88 26.22
CA GLN A 798 -16.48 9.36 25.70
C GLN A 798 -17.52 10.47 25.65
N TYR A 799 -18.22 10.59 24.52
CA TYR A 799 -19.28 11.58 24.34
C TYR A 799 -20.18 11.19 23.15
N GLU A 800 -21.33 11.86 23.05
CA GLU A 800 -22.28 11.70 21.95
C GLU A 800 -22.63 13.04 21.34
N ILE A 801 -22.69 13.09 20.01
CA ILE A 801 -23.24 14.21 19.24
C ILE A 801 -24.69 13.88 18.89
N LEU A 802 -25.57 14.76 19.30
CA LEU A 802 -27.01 14.67 19.12
C LEU A 802 -27.47 15.84 18.24
N VAL A 803 -28.42 15.59 17.34
CA VAL A 803 -28.99 16.62 16.45
C VAL A 803 -30.50 16.66 16.55
N SER A 804 -31.08 17.84 16.34
CA SER A 804 -32.53 18.07 16.38
C SER A 804 -32.95 19.21 15.46
N GLU A 805 -34.13 19.11 14.83
CA GLU A 805 -34.76 20.20 14.08
C GLU A 805 -35.61 21.11 14.99
N ASP A 806 -36.15 20.57 16.09
CA ASP A 806 -37.13 21.26 16.95
C ASP A 806 -36.58 21.64 18.35
N GLY A 807 -35.37 21.19 18.68
CA GLY A 807 -34.71 21.46 19.96
C GLY A 807 -35.26 20.64 21.13
N VAL A 808 -36.18 19.71 20.86
CA VAL A 808 -36.85 18.85 21.85
C VAL A 808 -36.53 17.38 21.60
N ASN A 809 -36.68 16.93 20.35
CA ASN A 809 -36.44 15.56 19.94
C ASN A 809 -35.04 15.43 19.35
N TYR A 810 -34.12 14.87 20.13
CA TYR A 810 -32.74 14.66 19.72
C TYR A 810 -32.51 13.23 19.21
N THR A 811 -31.73 13.11 18.14
CA THR A 811 -31.27 11.84 17.58
C THR A 811 -29.75 11.78 17.56
N SER A 812 -29.19 10.58 17.70
CA SER A 812 -27.75 10.34 17.65
C SER A 812 -27.21 10.56 16.24
N ALA A 813 -26.24 11.46 16.11
CA ALA A 813 -25.47 11.65 14.89
C ALA A 813 -24.12 10.93 14.97
N TYR A 814 -23.47 10.92 16.13
CA TYR A 814 -22.16 10.32 16.33
C TYR A 814 -21.92 9.93 17.80
N LYS A 815 -21.16 8.84 18.03
CA LYS A 815 -20.74 8.40 19.36
C LYS A 815 -19.23 8.17 19.40
N GLN A 816 -18.54 8.88 20.29
CA GLN A 816 -17.13 8.68 20.59
C GLN A 816 -16.98 7.77 21.81
N THR A 817 -16.20 6.70 21.70
CA THR A 817 -15.95 5.74 22.80
C THR A 817 -14.51 5.75 23.32
N ASN A 818 -13.57 6.37 22.58
CA ASN A 818 -12.17 6.47 22.98
C ASN A 818 -11.48 7.69 22.34
N GLY A 819 -11.97 8.88 22.68
CA GLY A 819 -11.42 10.16 22.20
C GLY A 819 -9.96 10.34 22.59
N SER A 820 -9.23 11.12 21.81
CA SER A 820 -7.78 11.38 22.00
C SER A 820 -7.43 12.86 22.18
N GLY A 821 -8.41 13.77 22.05
CA GLY A 821 -8.20 15.22 22.12
C GLY A 821 -7.52 15.80 20.88
N GLY A 822 -6.99 17.02 20.99
CA GLY A 822 -6.42 17.78 19.87
C GLY A 822 -7.47 18.27 18.86
N MET A 823 -7.05 18.42 17.60
CA MET A 823 -7.96 18.68 16.49
C MET A 823 -8.69 17.40 16.11
N GLU A 824 -10.01 17.38 16.25
CA GLU A 824 -10.86 16.24 15.96
C GLU A 824 -11.93 16.63 14.93
N LYS A 825 -11.88 16.02 13.75
CA LYS A 825 -12.94 16.11 12.74
C LYS A 825 -13.92 14.96 12.94
N ILE A 826 -15.18 15.29 13.12
CA ILE A 826 -16.26 14.32 13.39
C ILE A 826 -17.20 14.33 12.18
N SER A 827 -17.07 13.35 11.31
CA SER A 827 -17.93 13.20 10.12
C SER A 827 -19.02 12.16 10.37
N PHE A 828 -20.23 12.41 9.86
CA PHE A 828 -21.39 11.51 9.94
C PHE A 828 -22.34 11.71 8.75
N ASP A 829 -23.25 10.76 8.53
CA ASP A 829 -24.27 10.87 7.47
C ASP A 829 -25.03 12.19 7.60
N ALA A 830 -25.13 12.94 6.49
CA ALA A 830 -25.76 14.26 6.50
C ALA A 830 -27.17 14.24 7.13
N LYS A 831 -27.39 15.08 8.15
CA LYS A 831 -28.66 15.24 8.85
C LYS A 831 -29.15 16.68 8.72
N ASN A 832 -30.46 16.84 8.58
CA ASN A 832 -31.08 18.14 8.82
C ASN A 832 -31.07 18.41 10.32
N ALA A 833 -30.53 19.56 10.71
CA ALA A 833 -30.44 19.97 12.10
C ALA A 833 -30.52 21.49 12.21
N ARG A 834 -31.22 21.95 13.24
CA ARG A 834 -31.13 23.32 13.75
C ARG A 834 -30.36 23.38 15.06
N TYR A 835 -30.45 22.32 15.85
CA TYR A 835 -29.81 22.21 17.16
C TYR A 835 -28.78 21.09 17.13
N VAL A 836 -27.55 21.43 17.51
CA VAL A 836 -26.45 20.48 17.65
C VAL A 836 -26.07 20.42 19.12
N LYS A 837 -26.13 19.22 19.70
CA LYS A 837 -25.87 18.99 21.12
C LYS A 837 -24.68 18.07 21.30
N PHE A 838 -23.72 18.50 22.12
CA PHE A 838 -22.71 17.64 22.70
C PHE A 838 -23.20 17.10 24.04
N GLN A 839 -23.05 15.80 24.26
CA GLN A 839 -23.36 15.13 25.52
C GLN A 839 -22.13 14.38 26.01
N GLY A 840 -21.51 14.86 27.07
CA GLY A 840 -20.41 14.15 27.74
C GLY A 840 -20.87 12.83 28.37
N ILE A 841 -19.96 11.85 28.40
CA ILE A 841 -20.12 10.53 29.04
C ILE A 841 -18.93 10.22 29.97
N GLU A 842 -17.70 10.46 29.53
CA GLU A 842 -16.47 10.27 30.32
C GLU A 842 -15.41 11.31 29.93
N ARG A 843 -14.88 12.05 30.91
CA ARG A 843 -13.78 13.01 30.70
C ARG A 843 -12.43 12.31 30.73
N ALA A 844 -11.49 12.78 29.91
CA ALA A 844 -10.14 12.21 29.87
C ALA A 844 -9.29 12.56 31.09
N LEU A 845 -9.55 13.73 31.68
CA LEU A 845 -8.86 14.29 32.85
C LEU A 845 -9.88 14.68 33.93
N PRO A 846 -9.48 14.89 35.20
CA PRO A 846 -10.41 15.29 36.26
C PRO A 846 -11.04 16.69 36.08
N TYR A 847 -10.53 17.49 35.14
CA TYR A 847 -11.04 18.82 34.76
C TYR A 847 -12.28 18.72 33.86
N GLY A 848 -12.91 19.87 33.54
CA GLY A 848 -14.06 19.92 32.62
C GLY A 848 -13.68 19.58 31.18
N TYR A 849 -14.69 19.30 30.34
CA TYR A 849 -14.49 19.26 28.88
C TYR A 849 -14.11 20.66 28.40
N SER A 850 -13.04 20.76 27.61
CA SER A 850 -12.51 22.06 27.21
C SER A 850 -12.19 22.12 25.72
N LEU A 851 -12.75 23.11 25.03
CA LEU A 851 -12.60 23.34 23.60
C LEU A 851 -12.14 24.78 23.37
N TRP A 852 -11.06 24.93 22.59
CA TRP A 852 -10.62 26.22 22.03
C TRP A 852 -11.60 26.73 20.97
N ASP A 853 -12.20 25.84 20.19
CA ASP A 853 -13.19 26.19 19.17
C ASP A 853 -14.03 24.95 18.78
N MET A 854 -15.22 25.21 18.26
CA MET A 854 -16.10 24.24 17.62
C MET A 854 -16.70 24.84 16.35
N LYS A 855 -16.65 24.08 15.26
CA LYS A 855 -17.34 24.41 14.01
C LYS A 855 -18.39 23.37 13.68
N VAL A 856 -19.48 23.81 13.06
CA VAL A 856 -20.50 22.93 12.49
C VAL A 856 -20.54 23.18 11.00
N MET A 857 -20.08 22.21 10.23
CA MET A 857 -20.07 22.30 8.78
C MET A 857 -21.47 21.99 8.25
N GLY A 858 -22.10 23.00 7.67
CA GLY A 858 -23.50 22.97 7.21
C GLY A 858 -23.72 23.66 5.88
N THR A 859 -24.75 23.22 5.16
CA THR A 859 -25.25 23.86 3.94
C THR A 859 -26.78 24.01 4.01
N LYS A 860 -27.34 24.90 3.20
CA LYS A 860 -28.79 25.18 3.19
C LYS A 860 -29.58 24.27 2.28
#